data_AF-A0A7C7C509-F1
#
_entry.id   AF-A0A7C7C509-F1
#
_cell.length_a   1.000
_cell.length_b   1.000
_cell.length_c   1.000
_cell.angle_alpha   90.00
_cell.angle_beta   90.00
_cell.angle_gamma   90.00
#
_symmetry.space_group_name_H-M   'P 1'
#
loop_
_entity.id
_entity.type
_entity.pdbx_description
1 polymer ?
#
loop_
_entity_poly.entity_id
_entity_poly.type
_entity_poly.pdbx_seq_one_letter_code
_entity_poly.pdbx_strand_id
1 'polypeptide(L)'
;MLNDEQILLKTAQLLENFDISTKKPEKLLRELDDIELEALDSILDDMKGEDIAFNALFDGEMRKVINFPTMDPSTDLGKFGNFFKKQDFDVDWEKGLVSAEREVSKHNLDDLVNQLMGGAPMPSKKKKIQMKIGKFFAKVADLSSKRDILYQKVYDYMDKMNYTGADGESIDKPWKIKAKMLKAALDEKDYESWDRISDQIGLYIPNPGVAGPAHYALTDLATKMAKYWQTNAGYIKKEINKIDNDKYSIIITRHPIDVMRMSDFEKITSCHSPPSRSGGTNEYYKCAVAEAQGHGALAYVVETEDLLHETNTSNIESAEQEIQEGEVFYDDERPDSTSGVSLEPISRTRLRQMRYYDTDTPKRWDDGTELAVPEKRVYGVGIPGFVDRVVKWADENQKEAIRDMPETDEMVNLDRFWIFGGSYEDTADEEGRKELLSTLTDIDEMHFTGKVRQNRETEDALDANAISGLLGRYRAEVEQIENEWNQHYAAVGVSANVEGDDEGGVYIEAEARITFKYDIDELVRLPNSYPTGMHAFDSINDIWGDIFDVDSGFVNKFSNTTVHVGCRFNLEHPDIGESALMYDPDGFNALCEILDKLDDKRDGFKATIDEFLKQEGYLEGGEYIKLAYEIEDTPFESYEWDVRYDGEHPPESYEATAAVSHDFNAKELGLDPRILFQILDSRDWRLAIRTALLASAQEAIGTEYHLDIESAKAVDSGEDIEYTLTFRITSDDPDERVKLFRELTTGEDSDMDDADNIKAVFNNVMAQFLNSRQPSHMQQNLDESIVRTWKGFLGR
;
A
#
# COMPACT_ATOMS: atom_id res chain seq x y z
N MET A 1 5.86 -15.79 -30.15
CA MET A 1 6.84 -16.31 -29.17
C MET A 1 8.18 -15.68 -29.50
N LEU A 2 8.78 -15.00 -28.54
CA LEU A 2 10.15 -14.50 -28.64
C LEU A 2 11.07 -15.71 -28.42
N ASN A 3 12.18 -15.80 -29.15
CA ASN A 3 13.20 -16.82 -28.86
C ASN A 3 14.05 -16.40 -27.65
N ASP A 4 14.77 -17.34 -27.05
CA ASP A 4 15.55 -17.09 -25.83
C ASP A 4 16.56 -15.94 -25.97
N GLU A 5 17.10 -15.74 -27.18
CA GLU A 5 17.97 -14.62 -27.55
C GLU A 5 17.25 -13.27 -27.48
N GLN A 6 16.01 -13.20 -27.97
CA GLN A 6 15.18 -11.99 -27.94
C GLN A 6 14.63 -11.69 -26.54
N ILE A 7 14.37 -12.73 -25.73
CA ILE A 7 14.00 -12.58 -24.32
C ILE A 7 15.18 -11.98 -23.56
N LEU A 8 16.39 -12.55 -23.69
CA LEU A 8 17.61 -12.00 -23.09
C LEU A 8 17.88 -10.55 -23.51
N LEU A 9 17.68 -10.21 -24.78
CA LEU A 9 17.92 -8.85 -25.28
C LEU A 9 16.89 -7.84 -24.73
N LYS A 10 15.60 -8.24 -24.62
CA LYS A 10 14.55 -7.41 -24.03
C LYS A 10 14.72 -7.24 -22.53
N THR A 11 15.11 -8.30 -21.82
CA THR A 11 15.40 -8.23 -20.38
C THR A 11 16.61 -7.33 -20.11
N ALA A 12 17.65 -7.39 -20.94
CA ALA A 12 18.80 -6.48 -20.84
C ALA A 12 18.44 -5.00 -21.10
N GLN A 13 17.51 -4.74 -22.02
CA GLN A 13 17.01 -3.37 -22.28
C GLN A 13 16.07 -2.85 -21.19
N LEU A 14 15.27 -3.73 -20.56
CA LEU A 14 14.42 -3.37 -19.42
C LEU A 14 15.25 -3.03 -18.18
N LEU A 15 16.38 -3.72 -17.96
CA LEU A 15 17.28 -3.47 -16.83
C LEU A 15 18.21 -2.26 -17.04
N GLU A 16 18.54 -1.87 -18.28
CA GLU A 16 19.28 -0.63 -18.58
C GLU A 16 18.46 0.65 -18.25
N ASN A 17 17.13 0.54 -18.06
CA ASN A 17 16.23 1.67 -17.77
C ASN A 17 15.87 1.86 -16.28
N PHE A 18 16.35 1.01 -15.38
CA PHE A 18 16.22 1.24 -13.93
C PHE A 18 17.38 2.09 -13.43
N ASP A 19 17.26 3.40 -13.62
CA ASP A 19 18.16 4.38 -13.02
C ASP A 19 17.78 4.59 -11.55
N ILE A 20 18.36 3.77 -10.67
CA ILE A 20 18.25 3.91 -9.21
C ILE A 20 19.61 4.40 -8.69
N SER A 21 20.08 5.61 -9.03
CA SER A 21 21.21 6.19 -8.27
C SER A 21 21.46 7.68 -8.44
N THR A 22 20.78 8.52 -7.66
CA THR A 22 21.30 9.85 -7.28
C THR A 22 21.29 10.09 -5.76
N LYS A 23 21.03 9.08 -4.93
CA LYS A 23 21.19 9.19 -3.48
C LYS A 23 22.50 8.53 -3.04
N LYS A 24 23.16 9.10 -2.01
CA LYS A 24 24.12 8.36 -1.16
C LYS A 24 23.50 7.01 -0.77
N PRO A 25 24.29 5.93 -0.52
CA PRO A 25 23.69 4.70 -0.01
C PRO A 25 22.82 5.05 1.19
N GLU A 26 21.53 4.73 1.03
CA GLU A 26 20.49 4.89 2.03
C GLU A 26 20.92 4.05 3.25
N LYS A 27 20.89 4.63 4.47
CA LYS A 27 21.50 4.06 5.69
C LYS A 27 20.94 2.66 5.90
N LEU A 28 21.83 1.67 6.09
CA LEU A 28 21.39 0.27 6.09
C LEU A 28 20.76 -0.19 7.38
N LEU A 29 21.14 0.41 8.51
CA LEU A 29 20.49 0.26 9.80
C LEU A 29 19.83 1.59 10.16
N ARG A 30 18.66 1.57 10.79
CA ARG A 30 18.08 2.75 11.43
C ARG A 30 18.21 2.59 12.95
N GLU A 31 17.41 3.30 13.70
CA GLU A 31 17.40 3.27 15.16
C GLU A 31 16.44 2.20 15.67
N LEU A 32 16.83 1.51 16.76
CA LEU A 32 15.90 0.80 17.64
C LEU A 32 15.44 1.76 18.74
N ASP A 33 14.15 1.89 19.01
CA ASP A 33 13.71 2.77 20.11
C ASP A 33 14.17 2.26 21.49
N ASP A 34 14.12 3.10 22.52
CA ASP A 34 14.60 2.74 23.87
C ASP A 34 13.84 1.54 24.47
N ILE A 35 12.61 1.31 24.02
CA ILE A 35 11.75 0.21 24.46
C ILE A 35 12.19 -1.11 23.82
N GLU A 36 12.59 -1.07 22.54
CA GLU A 36 13.18 -2.19 21.81
C GLU A 36 14.54 -2.59 22.39
N LEU A 37 15.32 -1.61 22.89
CA LEU A 37 16.52 -1.88 23.69
C LEU A 37 16.21 -2.49 25.06
N GLU A 38 15.16 -2.04 25.76
CA GLU A 38 14.77 -2.62 27.06
C GLU A 38 14.34 -4.10 26.92
N ALA A 39 13.66 -4.44 25.82
CA ALA A 39 13.34 -5.83 25.48
C ALA A 39 14.62 -6.68 25.26
N LEU A 40 15.68 -6.07 24.72
CA LEU A 40 17.00 -6.73 24.60
C LEU A 40 17.69 -6.90 25.94
N ASP A 41 17.61 -5.92 26.83
CA ASP A 41 18.21 -6.01 28.16
C ASP A 41 17.60 -7.17 28.96
N SER A 42 16.28 -7.38 28.89
CA SER A 42 15.63 -8.55 29.51
C SER A 42 16.13 -9.88 28.90
N ILE A 43 16.43 -9.91 27.60
CA ILE A 43 16.96 -11.11 26.94
C ILE A 43 18.42 -11.33 27.35
N LEU A 44 19.24 -10.27 27.35
CA LEU A 44 20.63 -10.30 27.74
C LEU A 44 20.81 -10.71 29.20
N ASP A 45 19.92 -10.26 30.09
CA ASP A 45 19.90 -10.64 31.51
C ASP A 45 19.54 -12.11 31.73
N ASP A 46 18.67 -12.68 30.89
CA ASP A 46 18.25 -14.08 30.96
C ASP A 46 19.24 -15.04 30.26
N MET A 47 20.08 -14.55 29.34
CA MET A 47 21.08 -15.34 28.62
C MET A 47 22.36 -15.51 29.44
N LYS A 48 22.70 -16.74 29.84
CA LYS A 48 24.05 -17.03 30.38
C LYS A 48 25.02 -17.25 29.22
N GLY A 49 26.31 -16.97 29.42
CA GLY A 49 27.34 -17.10 28.36
C GLY A 49 27.45 -18.49 27.70
N GLU A 50 26.88 -19.55 28.29
CA GLU A 50 26.79 -20.90 27.70
C GLU A 50 25.52 -21.13 26.85
N ASP A 51 24.54 -20.21 26.90
CA ASP A 51 23.24 -20.30 26.23
C ASP A 51 23.22 -19.67 24.82
N ILE A 52 24.35 -19.12 24.35
CA ILE A 52 24.46 -18.43 23.06
C ILE A 52 24.85 -19.43 21.96
N ALA A 53 24.09 -19.47 20.85
CA ALA A 53 24.40 -20.28 19.66
C ALA A 53 25.87 -20.19 19.20
N PHE A 54 26.36 -21.28 18.64
CA PHE A 54 27.64 -21.36 17.93
C PHE A 54 28.87 -21.14 18.83
N ASN A 55 28.79 -21.51 20.11
CA ASN A 55 29.89 -21.22 21.05
C ASN A 55 31.23 -21.83 20.64
N ALA A 56 31.22 -23.05 20.08
CA ALA A 56 32.42 -23.68 19.54
C ALA A 56 32.99 -22.94 18.32
N LEU A 57 32.12 -22.36 17.47
CA LEU A 57 32.50 -21.63 16.27
C LEU A 57 33.10 -20.24 16.59
N PHE A 58 32.61 -19.61 17.66
CA PHE A 58 33.06 -18.28 18.09
C PHE A 58 34.12 -18.32 19.21
N ASP A 59 34.45 -19.49 19.75
CA ASP A 59 35.42 -19.64 20.86
C ASP A 59 35.09 -18.75 22.07
N GLY A 60 33.81 -18.69 22.44
CA GLY A 60 33.33 -17.85 23.56
C GLY A 60 33.10 -16.38 23.24
N GLU A 61 33.55 -15.87 22.10
CA GLU A 61 33.42 -14.45 21.72
C GLU A 61 32.04 -14.14 21.10
N MET A 62 31.68 -12.85 21.03
CA MET A 62 30.40 -12.41 20.44
C MET A 62 30.52 -12.06 18.96
N ARG A 63 31.70 -11.60 18.54
CA ARG A 63 31.99 -11.15 17.18
C ARG A 63 33.30 -11.75 16.68
N LYS A 64 33.37 -12.03 15.38
CA LYS A 64 34.58 -12.40 14.65
C LYS A 64 34.77 -11.45 13.47
N VAL A 65 36.01 -11.06 13.20
CA VAL A 65 36.37 -10.22 12.06
C VAL A 65 37.19 -11.05 11.09
N ILE A 66 36.70 -11.15 9.86
CA ILE A 66 37.42 -11.82 8.77
C ILE A 66 37.71 -10.85 7.64
N ASN A 67 38.86 -11.03 7.01
CA ASN A 67 39.21 -10.28 5.81
C ASN A 67 38.24 -10.61 4.65
N PHE A 68 37.95 -9.60 3.82
CA PHE A 68 37.19 -9.79 2.59
C PHE A 68 38.00 -9.36 1.36
N PRO A 69 38.91 -10.22 0.87
CA PRO A 69 39.85 -9.88 -0.19
C PRO A 69 39.21 -9.91 -1.58
N THR A 70 38.31 -8.96 -1.83
CA THR A 70 37.41 -8.95 -3.01
C THR A 70 38.13 -9.09 -4.35
N MET A 71 39.34 -8.56 -4.52
CA MET A 71 40.11 -8.60 -5.77
C MET A 71 41.12 -9.76 -5.84
N ASP A 72 41.21 -10.61 -4.82
CA ASP A 72 42.17 -11.71 -4.77
C ASP A 72 41.83 -12.76 -5.83
N PRO A 73 42.81 -13.31 -6.58
CA PRO A 73 42.55 -14.30 -7.63
C PRO A 73 41.83 -15.59 -7.19
N SER A 74 41.68 -15.84 -5.89
CA SER A 74 40.87 -16.93 -5.34
C SER A 74 39.38 -16.60 -5.19
N THR A 75 39.00 -15.31 -5.16
CA THR A 75 37.59 -14.87 -5.14
C THR A 75 36.99 -14.86 -6.54
N ASP A 76 35.67 -14.87 -6.63
CA ASP A 76 35.01 -14.88 -7.94
C ASP A 76 35.17 -13.57 -8.71
N LEU A 77 35.18 -12.41 -8.02
CA LEU A 77 35.48 -11.11 -8.64
C LEU A 77 36.95 -11.03 -9.10
N GLY A 78 37.88 -11.48 -8.26
CA GLY A 78 39.30 -11.53 -8.62
C GLY A 78 39.57 -12.49 -9.78
N LYS A 79 38.96 -13.68 -9.80
CA LYS A 79 39.00 -14.61 -10.97
C LYS A 79 38.47 -13.94 -12.24
N PHE A 80 37.35 -13.23 -12.13
CA PHE A 80 36.71 -12.54 -13.26
C PHE A 80 37.60 -11.43 -13.83
N GLY A 81 38.18 -10.58 -12.98
CA GLY A 81 39.13 -9.55 -13.40
C GLY A 81 40.43 -10.14 -13.96
N ASN A 82 40.97 -11.16 -13.29
CA ASN A 82 42.21 -11.82 -13.68
C ASN A 82 42.08 -12.58 -15.01
N PHE A 83 40.88 -13.05 -15.37
CA PHE A 83 40.63 -13.64 -16.68
C PHE A 83 41.05 -12.69 -17.80
N PHE A 84 40.58 -11.43 -17.79
CA PHE A 84 40.92 -10.46 -18.84
C PHE A 84 42.40 -10.12 -18.87
N LYS A 85 43.00 -9.93 -17.69
CA LYS A 85 44.45 -9.69 -17.54
C LYS A 85 45.28 -10.81 -18.16
N LYS A 86 44.92 -12.08 -17.89
CA LYS A 86 45.60 -13.26 -18.45
C LYS A 86 45.41 -13.41 -19.96
N GLN A 87 44.33 -12.87 -20.53
CA GLN A 87 44.07 -12.89 -21.97
C GLN A 87 44.55 -11.61 -22.69
N ASP A 88 45.29 -10.74 -22.01
CA ASP A 88 45.87 -9.50 -22.54
C ASP A 88 44.79 -8.56 -23.13
N PHE A 89 43.73 -8.34 -22.36
CA PHE A 89 42.69 -7.37 -22.69
C PHE A 89 42.76 -6.13 -21.80
N ASP A 90 42.59 -4.98 -22.44
CA ASP A 90 42.25 -3.73 -21.75
C ASP A 90 40.74 -3.74 -21.45
N VAL A 91 40.40 -3.46 -20.19
CA VAL A 91 39.00 -3.42 -19.75
C VAL A 91 38.64 -2.01 -19.31
N ASP A 92 37.65 -1.42 -19.96
CA ASP A 92 36.96 -0.20 -19.51
C ASP A 92 35.76 -0.67 -18.68
N TRP A 93 35.98 -0.78 -17.37
CA TRP A 93 34.98 -1.29 -16.44
C TRP A 93 33.73 -0.42 -16.40
N GLU A 94 33.88 0.90 -16.38
CA GLU A 94 32.76 1.85 -16.36
C GLU A 94 31.83 1.68 -17.58
N LYS A 95 32.42 1.57 -18.77
CA LYS A 95 31.64 1.34 -20.01
C LYS A 95 31.28 -0.13 -20.23
N GLY A 96 31.83 -1.05 -19.43
CA GLY A 96 31.68 -2.49 -19.60
C GLY A 96 32.21 -2.98 -20.95
N LEU A 97 33.31 -2.39 -21.43
CA LEU A 97 33.93 -2.70 -22.72
C LEU A 97 35.25 -3.43 -22.52
N VAL A 98 35.51 -4.40 -23.38
CA VAL A 98 36.81 -5.06 -23.49
C VAL A 98 37.43 -4.72 -24.84
N SER A 99 38.73 -4.43 -24.85
CA SER A 99 39.49 -4.16 -26.07
C SER A 99 40.86 -4.80 -26.09
N ALA A 100 41.29 -5.21 -27.29
CA ALA A 100 42.66 -5.64 -27.56
C ALA A 100 43.00 -5.38 -29.03
N GLU A 101 44.27 -5.19 -29.34
CA GLU A 101 44.77 -5.16 -30.72
C GLU A 101 45.63 -6.41 -30.94
N ARG A 102 45.20 -7.29 -31.85
CA ARG A 102 45.86 -8.58 -32.07
C ARG A 102 46.34 -8.71 -33.50
N GLU A 103 47.53 -9.30 -33.67
CA GLU A 103 47.99 -9.71 -34.99
C GLU A 103 47.23 -10.95 -35.43
N VAL A 104 46.57 -10.88 -36.58
CA VAL A 104 46.00 -12.06 -37.23
C VAL A 104 47.15 -12.74 -37.95
N SER A 105 47.86 -13.63 -37.25
CA SER A 105 48.70 -14.62 -37.93
C SER A 105 47.75 -15.57 -38.64
N LYS A 106 47.65 -15.44 -39.96
CA LYS A 106 46.99 -16.47 -40.73
C LYS A 106 47.90 -17.70 -40.68
N HIS A 107 47.58 -18.68 -39.85
CA HIS A 107 48.04 -20.04 -40.08
C HIS A 107 47.24 -20.69 -41.22
N ASN A 108 46.90 -19.93 -42.28
CA ASN A 108 46.31 -20.53 -43.45
C ASN A 108 47.42 -21.24 -44.24
N LEU A 109 47.09 -22.41 -44.78
CA LEU A 109 47.97 -23.24 -45.60
C LEU A 109 48.69 -22.42 -46.69
N ASP A 110 48.04 -21.36 -47.19
CA ASP A 110 48.60 -20.42 -48.17
C ASP A 110 49.82 -19.64 -47.69
N ASP A 111 49.91 -19.21 -46.42
CA ASP A 111 51.07 -18.43 -45.94
C ASP A 111 52.29 -19.35 -45.69
N LEU A 112 52.03 -20.59 -45.25
CA LEU A 112 53.04 -21.65 -45.17
C LEU A 112 53.53 -22.06 -46.57
N VAL A 113 52.62 -22.22 -47.53
CA VAL A 113 52.95 -22.50 -48.95
C VAL A 113 53.72 -21.33 -49.57
N ASN A 114 53.34 -20.08 -49.27
CA ASN A 114 54.03 -18.89 -49.75
C ASN A 114 55.46 -18.78 -49.18
N GLN A 115 55.66 -19.09 -47.89
CA GLN A 115 57.00 -19.19 -47.30
C GLN A 115 57.83 -20.35 -47.87
N LEU A 116 57.23 -21.53 -48.07
CA LEU A 116 57.90 -22.70 -48.69
C LEU A 116 58.28 -22.46 -50.16
N MET A 117 57.54 -21.59 -50.87
CA MET A 117 57.80 -21.19 -52.26
C MET A 117 58.71 -19.95 -52.38
N GLY A 118 59.25 -19.44 -51.26
CA GLY A 118 60.18 -18.30 -51.25
C GLY A 118 59.51 -16.92 -51.42
N GLY A 119 58.20 -16.82 -51.20
CA GLY A 119 57.45 -15.57 -51.22
C GLY A 119 57.74 -14.68 -50.00
N ALA A 120 57.57 -13.36 -50.18
CA ALA A 120 57.71 -12.41 -49.09
C ALA A 120 56.64 -12.66 -48.00
N PRO A 121 56.98 -12.49 -46.70
CA PRO A 121 56.02 -12.67 -45.62
C PRO A 121 54.81 -11.77 -45.84
N MET A 122 53.60 -12.36 -45.78
CA MET A 122 52.39 -11.55 -45.89
C MET A 122 52.31 -10.58 -44.70
N PRO A 123 51.91 -9.32 -44.92
CA PRO A 123 51.78 -8.35 -43.85
C PRO A 123 50.77 -8.85 -42.81
N SER A 124 51.17 -8.88 -41.54
CA SER A 124 50.27 -9.23 -40.44
C SER A 124 49.14 -8.19 -40.40
N LYS A 125 47.89 -8.64 -40.54
CA LYS A 125 46.73 -7.76 -40.38
C LYS A 125 46.47 -7.61 -38.89
N LYS A 126 46.63 -6.41 -38.35
CA LYS A 126 46.18 -6.10 -37.00
C LYS A 126 44.66 -6.04 -36.97
N LYS A 127 44.05 -6.74 -36.02
CA LYS A 127 42.61 -6.74 -35.78
C LYS A 127 42.36 -6.12 -34.41
N LYS A 128 41.65 -4.99 -34.43
CA LYS A 128 41.12 -4.39 -33.21
C LYS A 128 39.86 -5.14 -32.78
N ILE A 129 39.88 -5.63 -31.56
CA ILE A 129 38.74 -6.21 -30.87
C ILE A 129 38.25 -5.13 -29.92
N GLN A 130 36.98 -4.75 -30.02
CA GLN A 130 36.30 -3.90 -29.04
C GLN A 130 34.84 -4.32 -28.98
N MET A 131 34.35 -4.70 -27.79
CA MET A 131 32.97 -5.12 -27.60
C MET A 131 32.54 -5.03 -26.14
N LYS A 132 31.22 -5.04 -25.88
CA LYS A 132 30.67 -5.19 -24.53
C LYS A 132 31.10 -6.53 -23.93
N ILE A 133 31.46 -6.57 -22.65
CA ILE A 133 31.93 -7.77 -21.94
C ILE A 133 30.95 -8.95 -22.09
N GLY A 134 29.64 -8.71 -21.93
CA GLY A 134 28.63 -9.76 -22.14
C GLY A 134 28.63 -10.32 -23.58
N LYS A 135 28.84 -9.47 -24.60
CA LYS A 135 28.96 -9.91 -26.01
C LYS A 135 30.24 -10.69 -26.25
N PHE A 136 31.32 -10.37 -25.53
CA PHE A 136 32.56 -11.11 -25.59
C PHE A 136 32.36 -12.56 -25.13
N PHE A 137 31.80 -12.77 -23.93
CA PHE A 137 31.58 -14.12 -23.42
C PHE A 137 30.56 -14.91 -24.24
N ALA A 138 29.46 -14.28 -24.68
CA ALA A 138 28.48 -14.91 -25.56
C ALA A 138 29.13 -15.42 -26.87
N LYS A 139 30.05 -14.63 -27.44
CA LYS A 139 30.76 -15.01 -28.65
C LYS A 139 31.74 -16.16 -28.42
N VAL A 140 32.45 -16.17 -27.29
CA VAL A 140 33.36 -17.26 -26.93
C VAL A 140 32.57 -18.55 -26.69
N ALA A 141 31.44 -18.48 -25.99
CA ALA A 141 30.56 -19.62 -25.74
C ALA A 141 30.00 -20.20 -27.06
N ASP A 142 29.51 -19.35 -27.97
CA ASP A 142 29.01 -19.77 -29.29
C ASP A 142 30.09 -20.45 -30.16
N LEU A 143 31.29 -19.87 -30.21
CA LEU A 143 32.39 -20.46 -30.96
C LEU A 143 32.83 -21.79 -30.34
N SER A 144 32.92 -21.85 -29.01
CA SER A 144 33.34 -23.05 -28.30
C SER A 144 32.32 -24.18 -28.44
N SER A 145 31.02 -23.90 -28.32
CA SER A 145 29.97 -24.93 -28.46
C SER A 145 29.95 -25.53 -29.88
N LYS A 146 30.15 -24.71 -30.91
CA LYS A 146 30.30 -25.19 -32.29
C LYS A 146 31.52 -26.08 -32.47
N ARG A 147 32.63 -25.78 -31.77
CA ARG A 147 33.82 -26.63 -31.76
C ARG A 147 33.58 -27.93 -31.00
N ASP A 148 32.85 -27.89 -29.89
CA ASP A 148 32.52 -29.07 -29.09
C ASP A 148 31.68 -30.08 -29.88
N ILE A 149 30.77 -29.61 -30.75
CA ILE A 149 30.04 -30.48 -31.70
C ILE A 149 31.01 -31.22 -32.63
N LEU A 150 32.07 -30.55 -33.11
CA LEU A 150 33.08 -31.17 -33.97
C LEU A 150 33.95 -32.15 -33.17
N TYR A 151 34.28 -31.82 -31.91
CA TYR A 151 34.96 -32.75 -31.01
C TYR A 151 34.11 -33.98 -30.69
N GLN A 152 32.80 -33.84 -30.56
CA GLN A 152 31.90 -34.99 -30.38
C GLN A 152 31.96 -35.97 -31.55
N LYS A 153 32.01 -35.46 -32.79
CA LYS A 153 32.22 -36.32 -33.98
C LYS A 153 33.55 -37.09 -33.90
N VAL A 154 34.60 -36.46 -33.37
CA VAL A 154 35.90 -37.12 -33.14
C VAL A 154 35.77 -38.21 -32.07
N TYR A 155 35.13 -37.92 -30.93
CA TYR A 155 34.91 -38.90 -29.87
C TYR A 155 34.14 -40.11 -30.38
N ASP A 156 33.00 -39.90 -31.05
CA ASP A 156 32.17 -40.97 -31.61
C ASP A 156 32.93 -41.83 -32.61
N TYR A 157 33.82 -41.22 -33.41
CA TYR A 157 34.64 -41.95 -34.37
C TYR A 157 35.76 -42.75 -33.69
N MET A 158 36.42 -42.19 -32.66
CA MET A 158 37.46 -42.90 -31.91
C MET A 158 36.87 -44.08 -31.12
N ASP A 159 35.69 -43.89 -30.51
CA ASP A 159 34.97 -44.92 -29.77
C ASP A 159 34.53 -46.07 -30.69
N LYS A 160 33.99 -45.75 -31.88
CA LYS A 160 33.70 -46.76 -32.93
C LYS A 160 34.93 -47.58 -33.34
N MET A 161 36.13 -47.05 -33.17
CA MET A 161 37.39 -47.73 -33.48
C MET A 161 38.02 -48.43 -32.28
N ASN A 162 37.40 -48.38 -31.09
CA ASN A 162 38.01 -48.77 -29.82
C ASN A 162 39.40 -48.16 -29.64
N TYR A 163 39.59 -46.92 -30.10
CA TYR A 163 40.87 -46.22 -30.02
C TYR A 163 41.05 -45.59 -28.63
N THR A 164 42.10 -45.97 -27.94
CA THR A 164 42.47 -45.43 -26.62
C THR A 164 43.74 -44.58 -26.67
N GLY A 165 43.88 -43.70 -25.69
CA GLY A 165 45.07 -42.88 -25.45
C GLY A 165 46.30 -43.72 -25.08
N ALA A 166 47.46 -43.06 -24.96
CA ALA A 166 48.72 -43.74 -24.59
C ALA A 166 48.72 -44.27 -23.14
N ASP A 167 47.81 -43.74 -22.33
CA ASP A 167 47.46 -44.10 -20.95
C ASP A 167 46.43 -45.24 -20.88
N GLY A 168 45.86 -45.67 -22.01
CA GLY A 168 44.79 -46.66 -22.07
C GLY A 168 43.39 -46.11 -21.83
N GLU A 169 43.25 -44.80 -21.65
CA GLU A 169 41.94 -44.15 -21.43
C GLU A 169 41.21 -43.84 -22.75
N SER A 170 39.89 -43.64 -22.67
CA SER A 170 39.09 -43.16 -23.79
C SER A 170 39.49 -41.73 -24.20
N ILE A 171 39.26 -41.39 -25.47
CA ILE A 171 39.39 -40.03 -25.98
C ILE A 171 38.04 -39.35 -25.82
N ASP A 172 37.83 -38.73 -24.67
CA ASP A 172 36.54 -38.15 -24.24
C ASP A 172 36.64 -36.66 -23.86
N LYS A 173 37.83 -36.08 -24.00
CA LYS A 173 38.14 -34.71 -23.57
C LYS A 173 38.92 -33.92 -24.62
N PRO A 174 38.71 -32.59 -24.73
CA PRO A 174 39.30 -31.79 -25.81
C PRO A 174 40.84 -31.82 -25.84
N TRP A 175 41.50 -31.86 -24.67
CA TRP A 175 42.96 -31.90 -24.59
C TRP A 175 43.58 -33.23 -25.01
N LYS A 176 42.78 -34.32 -25.10
CA LYS A 176 43.23 -35.63 -25.58
C LYS A 176 43.23 -35.71 -27.12
N ILE A 177 42.55 -34.79 -27.80
CA ILE A 177 42.43 -34.77 -29.26
C ILE A 177 43.75 -34.30 -29.90
N LYS A 178 44.24 -35.07 -30.88
CA LYS A 178 45.42 -34.72 -31.70
C LYS A 178 45.01 -34.34 -33.12
N ALA A 179 45.81 -33.51 -33.79
CA ALA A 179 45.54 -33.09 -35.18
C ALA A 179 45.27 -34.25 -36.16
N LYS A 180 45.95 -35.39 -35.98
CA LYS A 180 45.72 -36.60 -36.79
C LYS A 180 44.35 -37.23 -36.59
N MET A 181 43.76 -37.10 -35.39
CA MET A 181 42.42 -37.63 -35.07
C MET A 181 41.35 -36.77 -35.74
N LEU A 182 41.52 -35.45 -35.69
CA LEU A 182 40.64 -34.49 -36.39
C LEU A 182 40.57 -34.78 -37.89
N LYS A 183 41.72 -34.96 -38.55
CA LYS A 183 41.77 -35.28 -39.99
C LYS A 183 41.20 -36.66 -40.34
N ALA A 184 41.18 -37.60 -39.40
CA ALA A 184 40.63 -38.93 -39.62
C ALA A 184 39.11 -38.98 -39.43
N ALA A 185 38.60 -38.19 -38.48
CA ALA A 185 37.19 -38.22 -38.07
C ALA A 185 36.30 -37.19 -38.77
N LEU A 186 36.85 -36.04 -39.19
CA LEU A 186 36.09 -34.95 -39.80
C LEU A 186 36.20 -34.99 -41.33
N ASP A 187 35.11 -34.67 -42.03
CA ASP A 187 35.15 -34.41 -43.47
C ASP A 187 35.85 -33.06 -43.77
N GLU A 188 36.10 -32.77 -45.05
CA GLU A 188 36.82 -31.55 -45.47
C GLU A 188 36.14 -30.27 -44.97
N LYS A 189 34.80 -30.21 -45.03
CA LYS A 189 34.03 -29.03 -44.62
C LYS A 189 33.99 -28.85 -43.10
N ASP A 190 33.88 -29.96 -42.36
CA ASP A 190 33.93 -29.98 -40.91
C ASP A 190 35.33 -29.61 -40.39
N TYR A 191 36.38 -30.10 -41.04
CA TYR A 191 37.77 -29.76 -40.70
C TYR A 191 38.07 -28.29 -40.97
N GLU A 192 37.67 -27.75 -42.13
CA GLU A 192 37.76 -26.31 -42.42
C GLU A 192 36.98 -25.46 -41.41
N SER A 193 35.81 -25.95 -40.99
CA SER A 193 35.01 -25.28 -39.96
C SER A 193 35.71 -25.30 -38.60
N TRP A 194 36.29 -26.44 -38.20
CA TRP A 194 37.07 -26.58 -36.97
C TRP A 194 38.27 -25.64 -36.95
N ASP A 195 39.03 -25.59 -38.05
CA ASP A 195 40.23 -24.76 -38.21
C ASP A 195 39.87 -23.27 -38.07
N ARG A 196 38.87 -22.82 -38.84
CA ARG A 196 38.35 -21.45 -38.76
C ARG A 196 37.82 -21.08 -37.38
N ILE A 197 37.10 -21.97 -36.70
CA ILE A 197 36.56 -21.73 -35.36
C ILE A 197 37.71 -21.66 -34.35
N SER A 198 38.68 -22.56 -34.43
CA SER A 198 39.85 -22.60 -33.54
C SER A 198 40.69 -21.34 -33.67
N ASP A 199 40.91 -20.85 -34.89
CA ASP A 199 41.54 -19.55 -35.15
C ASP A 199 40.76 -18.40 -34.51
N GLN A 200 39.43 -18.39 -34.66
CA GLN A 200 38.60 -17.36 -34.04
C GLN A 200 38.63 -17.42 -32.51
N ILE A 201 38.64 -18.61 -31.91
CA ILE A 201 38.79 -18.78 -30.46
C ILE A 201 40.16 -18.27 -30.02
N GLY A 202 41.25 -18.58 -30.72
CA GLY A 202 42.59 -18.05 -30.43
C GLY A 202 42.66 -16.51 -30.48
N LEU A 203 41.85 -15.89 -31.34
CA LEU A 203 41.71 -14.43 -31.38
C LEU A 203 40.96 -13.83 -30.18
N TYR A 204 40.22 -14.60 -29.39
CA TYR A 204 39.60 -14.12 -28.15
C TYR A 204 40.33 -14.64 -26.91
N ILE A 205 40.86 -15.84 -26.96
CA ILE A 205 41.50 -16.56 -25.86
C ILE A 205 42.92 -16.97 -26.32
N PRO A 206 43.90 -16.04 -26.30
CA PRO A 206 45.23 -16.29 -26.86
C PRO A 206 46.07 -17.16 -25.91
N ASN A 207 45.71 -17.17 -24.62
CA ASN A 207 46.37 -17.94 -23.57
C ASN A 207 45.39 -18.98 -22.99
N PRO A 208 44.96 -19.99 -23.77
CA PRO A 208 43.94 -20.95 -23.34
C PRO A 208 44.38 -21.79 -22.14
N GLY A 209 45.69 -22.04 -22.00
CA GLY A 209 46.26 -22.79 -20.87
C GLY A 209 46.19 -22.08 -19.51
N VAL A 210 45.78 -20.80 -19.48
CA VAL A 210 45.63 -20.02 -18.24
C VAL A 210 44.23 -19.42 -18.07
N ALA A 211 43.33 -19.64 -19.03
CA ALA A 211 41.98 -19.07 -18.99
C ALA A 211 41.07 -19.72 -17.92
N GLY A 212 41.41 -20.90 -17.41
CA GLY A 212 40.66 -21.58 -16.34
C GLY A 212 41.48 -22.66 -15.62
N PRO A 213 40.93 -23.29 -14.56
CA PRO A 213 41.53 -24.42 -13.84
C PRO A 213 41.90 -25.56 -14.80
N ALA A 214 42.86 -26.43 -14.48
CA ALA A 214 43.13 -27.60 -15.34
C ALA A 214 41.82 -28.38 -15.60
N HIS A 215 41.57 -28.79 -16.85
CA HIS A 215 40.42 -29.62 -17.29
C HIS A 215 39.07 -28.94 -17.59
N TYR A 216 38.96 -27.61 -17.54
CA TYR A 216 37.69 -26.93 -17.87
C TYR A 216 37.26 -27.03 -19.34
N ALA A 217 35.94 -27.11 -19.58
CA ALA A 217 35.35 -26.87 -20.91
C ALA A 217 35.18 -25.36 -21.14
N LEU A 218 35.69 -24.86 -22.26
CA LEU A 218 35.67 -23.42 -22.56
C LEU A 218 34.25 -22.87 -22.71
N THR A 219 33.31 -23.69 -23.22
CA THR A 219 31.89 -23.34 -23.34
C THR A 219 31.27 -23.06 -21.97
N ASP A 220 31.50 -23.95 -21.00
CA ASP A 220 30.97 -23.81 -19.64
C ASP A 220 31.60 -22.64 -18.91
N LEU A 221 32.92 -22.44 -19.05
CA LEU A 221 33.60 -21.29 -18.47
C LEU A 221 33.06 -19.98 -19.02
N ALA A 222 32.94 -19.85 -20.34
CA ALA A 222 32.44 -18.64 -20.98
C ALA A 222 30.98 -18.36 -20.55
N THR A 223 30.17 -19.41 -20.41
CA THR A 223 28.77 -19.30 -19.93
C THR A 223 28.72 -18.86 -18.47
N LYS A 224 29.55 -19.44 -17.60
CA LYS A 224 29.67 -19.04 -16.17
C LYS A 224 30.09 -17.58 -16.05
N MET A 225 31.11 -17.15 -16.81
CA MET A 225 31.59 -15.78 -16.80
C MET A 225 30.57 -14.78 -17.39
N ALA A 226 29.80 -15.19 -18.41
CA ALA A 226 28.70 -14.39 -18.93
C ALA A 226 27.62 -14.16 -17.87
N LYS A 227 27.20 -15.22 -17.17
CA LYS A 227 26.22 -15.16 -16.09
C LYS A 227 26.72 -14.29 -14.94
N TYR A 228 27.99 -14.47 -14.54
CA TYR A 228 28.62 -13.64 -13.52
C TYR A 228 28.61 -12.15 -13.88
N TRP A 229 28.99 -11.80 -15.11
CA TRP A 229 28.91 -10.40 -15.58
C TRP A 229 27.47 -9.88 -15.56
N GLN A 230 26.51 -10.68 -16.04
CA GLN A 230 25.11 -10.28 -16.10
C GLN A 230 24.56 -9.94 -14.71
N THR A 231 24.91 -10.72 -13.69
CA THR A 231 24.45 -10.50 -12.31
C THR A 231 25.18 -9.34 -11.62
N ASN A 232 26.47 -9.14 -11.89
CA ASN A 232 27.33 -8.25 -11.10
C ASN A 232 27.73 -6.94 -11.81
N ALA A 233 27.33 -6.72 -13.07
CA ALA A 233 27.78 -5.58 -13.87
C ALA A 233 27.51 -4.21 -13.23
N GLY A 234 26.38 -4.05 -12.52
CA GLY A 234 26.04 -2.77 -11.87
C GLY A 234 27.08 -2.36 -10.83
N TYR A 235 27.44 -3.28 -9.94
CA TYR A 235 28.49 -3.09 -8.93
C TYR A 235 29.87 -2.92 -9.58
N ILE A 236 30.24 -3.85 -10.48
CA ILE A 236 31.57 -3.87 -11.10
C ILE A 236 31.86 -2.56 -11.85
N LYS A 237 30.90 -2.04 -12.63
CA LYS A 237 31.09 -0.80 -13.40
C LYS A 237 31.39 0.43 -12.53
N LYS A 238 30.82 0.49 -11.33
CA LYS A 238 30.89 1.65 -10.43
C LYS A 238 32.06 1.58 -9.47
N GLU A 239 32.33 0.38 -8.94
CA GLU A 239 33.19 0.24 -7.75
C GLU A 239 34.52 -0.45 -8.01
N ILE A 240 34.69 -1.27 -9.07
CA ILE A 240 35.91 -2.08 -9.23
C ILE A 240 37.21 -1.25 -9.34
N ASN A 241 37.13 -0.01 -9.85
CA ASN A 241 38.28 0.89 -9.93
C ASN A 241 38.67 1.53 -8.58
N LYS A 242 37.79 1.42 -7.57
CA LYS A 242 37.97 1.98 -6.22
C LYS A 242 38.22 0.90 -5.16
N ILE A 243 38.21 -0.37 -5.56
CA ILE A 243 38.34 -1.52 -4.66
C ILE A 243 39.78 -2.07 -4.77
N ASP A 244 40.40 -2.29 -3.62
CA ASP A 244 41.55 -3.16 -3.47
C ASP A 244 41.19 -4.38 -2.59
N ASN A 245 42.17 -5.23 -2.29
CA ASN A 245 41.94 -6.41 -1.45
C ASN A 245 41.61 -6.08 0.00
N ASP A 246 42.01 -4.89 0.47
CA ASP A 246 41.98 -4.59 1.90
C ASP A 246 40.83 -3.62 2.25
N LYS A 247 40.08 -3.17 1.23
CA LYS A 247 38.97 -2.22 1.39
C LYS A 247 37.91 -2.67 2.39
N TYR A 248 37.55 -3.94 2.40
CA TYR A 248 36.43 -4.45 3.21
C TYR A 248 36.84 -5.55 4.18
N SER A 249 36.17 -5.54 5.33
CA SER A 249 36.20 -6.61 6.33
C SER A 249 34.76 -7.08 6.60
N ILE A 250 34.62 -8.31 7.08
CA ILE A 250 33.32 -8.88 7.47
C ILE A 250 33.33 -9.11 8.98
N ILE A 251 32.37 -8.50 9.68
CA ILE A 251 32.07 -8.77 11.08
C ILE A 251 30.98 -9.83 11.13
N ILE A 252 31.32 -11.03 11.60
CA ILE A 252 30.37 -12.09 11.90
C ILE A 252 29.98 -11.98 13.37
N THR A 253 28.71 -11.85 13.67
CA THR A 253 28.21 -11.53 15.01
C THR A 253 27.08 -12.43 15.43
N ARG A 254 27.11 -12.86 16.68
CA ARG A 254 26.01 -13.49 17.41
C ARG A 254 25.56 -12.63 18.60
N HIS A 255 25.99 -11.36 18.63
CA HIS A 255 25.60 -10.42 19.67
C HIS A 255 24.09 -10.11 19.55
N PRO A 256 23.29 -10.27 20.61
CA PRO A 256 21.83 -10.11 20.53
C PRO A 256 21.37 -8.76 19.96
N ILE A 257 22.04 -7.65 20.33
CA ILE A 257 21.77 -6.33 19.76
C ILE A 257 21.95 -6.33 18.23
N ASP A 258 23.11 -6.80 17.74
CA ASP A 258 23.37 -6.85 16.30
C ASP A 258 22.38 -7.77 15.59
N VAL A 259 22.07 -8.92 16.19
CA VAL A 259 21.12 -9.89 15.64
C VAL A 259 19.73 -9.26 15.55
N MET A 260 19.25 -8.57 16.59
CA MET A 260 17.95 -7.89 16.56
C MET A 260 17.91 -6.82 15.47
N ARG A 261 18.99 -6.05 15.28
CA ARG A 261 19.10 -5.05 14.19
C ARG A 261 19.02 -5.65 12.78
N MET A 262 18.79 -6.97 12.63
CA MET A 262 18.29 -7.56 11.40
C MET A 262 16.94 -7.03 10.92
N SER A 263 16.08 -6.59 11.86
CA SER A 263 14.73 -6.03 11.64
C SER A 263 14.77 -4.64 11.00
N ASP A 264 15.92 -3.99 11.07
CA ASP A 264 16.05 -2.55 11.02
C ASP A 264 16.49 -2.01 9.64
N PHE A 265 16.59 -2.87 8.61
CA PHE A 265 17.01 -2.48 7.26
C PHE A 265 15.96 -1.74 6.41
N GLU A 266 16.35 -0.62 5.78
CA GLU A 266 15.47 0.29 5.00
C GLU A 266 14.63 -0.36 3.89
N LYS A 267 15.13 -1.45 3.27
CA LYS A 267 14.45 -2.15 2.17
C LYS A 267 13.71 -3.40 2.61
N ILE A 268 13.61 -3.65 3.92
CA ILE A 268 12.75 -4.69 4.48
C ILE A 268 11.38 -4.05 4.78
N THR A 269 10.66 -3.69 3.72
CA THR A 269 9.35 -3.03 3.85
C THR A 269 8.19 -4.02 3.99
N SER A 270 8.42 -5.28 4.39
CA SER A 270 7.35 -6.27 4.31
C SER A 270 7.06 -7.07 5.57
N CYS A 271 8.05 -7.46 6.39
CA CYS A 271 7.75 -8.48 7.41
C CYS A 271 8.71 -8.52 8.62
N HIS A 272 9.60 -7.56 8.86
CA HIS A 272 10.48 -7.59 10.06
C HIS A 272 10.65 -6.24 10.73
N SER A 273 9.95 -5.21 10.27
CA SER A 273 10.03 -3.88 10.86
C SER A 273 9.67 -3.91 12.35
N PRO A 274 10.44 -3.25 13.21
CA PRO A 274 10.08 -3.08 14.61
C PRO A 274 8.72 -2.36 14.78
N PRO A 275 8.00 -2.57 15.91
CA PRO A 275 6.66 -1.99 16.15
C PRO A 275 6.63 -0.46 16.17
N SER A 276 7.77 0.18 16.42
CA SER A 276 7.98 1.62 16.27
C SER A 276 7.67 2.16 14.86
N ARG A 277 7.62 1.29 13.83
CA ARG A 277 7.36 1.67 12.43
C ARG A 277 5.91 1.45 12.00
N SER A 278 5.34 2.42 11.27
CA SER A 278 4.02 2.29 10.66
C SER A 278 3.95 1.10 9.68
N GLY A 279 3.05 0.14 9.95
CA GLY A 279 2.84 -1.07 9.15
C GLY A 279 3.61 -2.32 9.59
N GLY A 280 4.33 -2.30 10.72
CA GLY A 280 4.85 -3.51 11.35
C GLY A 280 3.73 -4.33 12.01
N THR A 281 3.70 -5.64 11.80
CA THR A 281 2.78 -6.55 12.51
C THR A 281 3.54 -7.24 13.66
N ASN A 282 2.92 -7.30 14.86
CA ASN A 282 3.52 -7.84 16.10
C ASN A 282 4.07 -9.27 15.97
N GLU A 283 3.56 -10.07 15.02
CA GLU A 283 3.97 -11.47 14.82
C GLU A 283 5.40 -11.65 14.30
N TYR A 284 6.03 -10.64 13.68
CA TYR A 284 7.30 -10.84 12.99
C TYR A 284 8.53 -10.16 13.62
N TYR A 285 8.35 -9.17 14.48
CA TYR A 285 9.39 -8.72 15.41
C TYR A 285 9.76 -9.87 16.38
N LYS A 286 8.78 -10.69 16.72
CA LYS A 286 8.92 -11.97 17.43
C LYS A 286 9.95 -12.92 16.79
N CYS A 287 10.06 -12.97 15.45
CA CYS A 287 11.09 -13.76 14.76
C CYS A 287 12.51 -13.21 15.00
N ALA A 288 12.70 -11.89 14.93
CA ALA A 288 14.00 -11.26 15.15
C ALA A 288 14.45 -11.42 16.62
N VAL A 289 13.50 -11.32 17.55
CA VAL A 289 13.71 -11.58 18.98
C VAL A 289 14.07 -13.05 19.23
N ALA A 290 13.36 -13.99 18.60
CA ALA A 290 13.69 -15.41 18.71
C ALA A 290 15.10 -15.73 18.16
N GLU A 291 15.53 -15.06 17.08
CA GLU A 291 16.90 -15.19 16.57
C GLU A 291 17.93 -14.59 17.55
N ALA A 292 17.62 -13.43 18.14
CA ALA A 292 18.46 -12.73 19.11
C ALA A 292 18.63 -13.48 20.44
N GLN A 293 17.67 -14.34 20.82
CA GLN A 293 17.77 -15.28 21.95
C GLN A 293 18.79 -16.42 21.73
N GLY A 294 19.73 -16.26 20.81
CA GLY A 294 20.81 -17.22 20.58
C GLY A 294 20.42 -18.34 19.61
N HIS A 295 19.68 -18.01 18.54
CA HIS A 295 19.34 -18.97 17.48
C HIS A 295 19.80 -18.55 16.07
N GLY A 296 20.51 -17.43 15.95
CA GLY A 296 21.04 -16.95 14.67
C GLY A 296 22.32 -16.15 14.83
N ALA A 297 23.03 -15.96 13.72
CA ALA A 297 24.15 -15.04 13.61
C ALA A 297 24.00 -14.23 12.32
N LEU A 298 24.72 -13.12 12.25
CA LEU A 298 24.76 -12.24 11.08
C LEU A 298 26.20 -12.04 10.62
N ALA A 299 26.37 -11.74 9.35
CA ALA A 299 27.63 -11.25 8.80
C ALA A 299 27.38 -9.88 8.20
N TYR A 300 28.15 -8.87 8.61
CA TYR A 300 28.11 -7.49 8.14
C TYR A 300 29.40 -7.14 7.42
N VAL A 301 29.31 -6.51 6.25
CA VAL A 301 30.47 -5.92 5.58
C VAL A 301 30.65 -4.48 6.04
N VAL A 302 31.86 -4.11 6.43
CA VAL A 302 32.27 -2.73 6.78
C VAL A 302 33.50 -2.32 6.00
N GLU A 303 33.78 -1.02 5.87
CA GLU A 303 35.08 -0.56 5.36
C GLU A 303 36.15 -0.87 6.42
N THR A 304 37.25 -1.50 5.99
CA THR A 304 38.35 -1.86 6.89
C THR A 304 38.98 -0.60 7.50
N GLU A 305 39.07 0.48 6.74
CA GLU A 305 39.62 1.76 7.23
C GLU A 305 38.80 2.30 8.40
N ASP A 306 37.47 2.32 8.28
CA ASP A 306 36.56 2.74 9.35
C ASP A 306 36.67 1.83 10.57
N LEU A 307 36.69 0.51 10.38
CA LEU A 307 36.87 -0.46 11.47
C LEU A 307 38.16 -0.19 12.27
N LEU A 308 39.29 0.02 11.59
CA LEU A 308 40.56 0.28 12.24
C LEU A 308 40.62 1.68 12.89
N HIS A 309 39.97 2.67 12.28
CA HIS A 309 39.88 4.02 12.80
C HIS A 309 39.06 4.08 14.09
N GLU A 310 37.84 3.55 14.06
CA GLU A 310 36.91 3.58 15.21
C GLU A 310 37.43 2.76 16.39
N THR A 311 38.09 1.63 16.13
CA THR A 311 38.73 0.83 17.19
C THR A 311 40.10 1.36 17.61
N ASN A 312 40.64 2.37 16.92
CA ASN A 312 42.00 2.88 17.10
C ASN A 312 43.07 1.76 17.09
N THR A 313 42.94 0.84 16.13
CA THR A 313 43.85 -0.31 15.97
C THR A 313 44.59 -0.30 14.63
N SER A 314 45.56 -1.20 14.48
CA SER A 314 46.40 -1.30 13.26
C SER A 314 46.12 -2.52 12.39
N ASN A 315 45.27 -3.45 12.84
CA ASN A 315 44.94 -4.69 12.15
C ASN A 315 43.60 -5.25 12.65
N ILE A 316 42.98 -6.11 11.84
CA ILE A 316 41.65 -6.65 12.09
C ILE A 316 41.59 -7.57 13.31
N GLU A 317 42.69 -8.25 13.64
CA GLU A 317 42.77 -9.13 14.81
C GLU A 317 42.71 -8.33 16.13
N SER A 318 43.31 -7.13 16.14
CA SER A 318 43.20 -6.22 17.29
C SER A 318 41.83 -5.56 17.32
N ALA A 319 41.29 -5.16 16.16
CA ALA A 319 39.95 -4.58 16.07
C ALA A 319 38.87 -5.56 16.57
N GLU A 320 38.99 -6.86 16.26
CA GLU A 320 38.09 -7.91 16.75
C GLU A 320 37.97 -7.89 18.28
N GLN A 321 39.08 -7.68 19.00
CA GLN A 321 39.09 -7.69 20.46
C GLN A 321 38.39 -6.46 21.07
N GLU A 322 38.41 -5.32 20.39
CA GLU A 322 37.79 -4.07 20.86
C GLU A 322 36.28 -4.01 20.61
N ILE A 323 35.73 -4.88 19.76
CA ILE A 323 34.31 -4.88 19.40
C ILE A 323 33.48 -5.95 20.10
N GLN A 324 33.99 -6.59 21.17
CA GLN A 324 33.28 -7.71 21.80
C GLN A 324 32.10 -7.29 22.67
N GLU A 325 32.12 -6.07 23.21
CA GLU A 325 31.11 -5.55 24.14
C GLU A 325 30.35 -4.36 23.52
N GLY A 326 29.10 -4.18 23.95
CA GLY A 326 28.28 -3.04 23.58
C GLY A 326 27.81 -3.02 22.13
N GLU A 327 27.21 -1.89 21.76
CA GLU A 327 26.73 -1.60 20.42
C GLU A 327 27.87 -1.01 19.57
N VAL A 328 28.07 -1.55 18.36
CA VAL A 328 29.21 -1.20 17.50
C VAL A 328 28.80 -0.53 16.18
N PHE A 329 27.50 -0.45 15.90
CA PHE A 329 26.96 0.12 14.68
C PHE A 329 26.27 1.45 14.94
N TYR A 330 26.51 2.43 14.06
CA TYR A 330 26.05 3.81 14.22
C TYR A 330 24.52 3.94 14.33
N ASP A 331 24.07 4.87 15.18
CA ASP A 331 22.67 5.21 15.47
C ASP A 331 22.49 6.75 15.48
N ASP A 332 21.41 7.26 14.88
CA ASP A 332 21.23 8.71 14.67
C ASP A 332 20.75 9.45 15.94
N GLU A 333 19.92 8.82 16.76
CA GLU A 333 19.46 9.40 18.05
C GLU A 333 20.44 9.10 19.20
N ARG A 334 21.26 8.05 19.04
CA ARG A 334 22.34 7.67 19.97
C ARG A 334 23.71 7.70 19.27
N PRO A 335 24.22 8.91 18.93
CA PRO A 335 25.47 9.05 18.18
C PRO A 335 26.70 8.57 18.96
N ASP A 336 26.62 8.48 20.28
CA ASP A 336 27.64 7.90 21.14
C ASP A 336 27.26 6.44 21.43
N SER A 337 27.87 5.49 20.72
CA SER A 337 27.63 4.07 20.98
C SER A 337 28.14 3.67 22.37
N THR A 338 27.50 2.67 22.98
CA THR A 338 27.91 2.18 24.31
C THR A 338 29.31 1.57 24.33
N SER A 339 29.82 1.13 23.17
CA SER A 339 31.19 0.62 23.00
C SER A 339 32.22 1.71 22.69
N GLY A 340 31.80 2.91 22.29
CA GLY A 340 32.67 3.95 21.74
C GLY A 340 33.12 3.69 20.29
N VAL A 341 32.60 2.65 19.63
CA VAL A 341 32.83 2.30 18.22
C VAL A 341 31.56 2.56 17.42
N SER A 342 31.66 3.26 16.29
CA SER A 342 30.50 3.63 15.47
C SER A 342 30.70 3.28 13.99
N LEU A 343 30.30 2.06 13.60
CA LEU A 343 30.47 1.55 12.24
C LEU A 343 29.18 1.64 11.40
N GLU A 344 29.32 1.91 10.11
CA GLU A 344 28.21 1.82 9.16
C GLU A 344 28.33 0.54 8.30
N PRO A 345 27.40 -0.42 8.41
CA PRO A 345 27.45 -1.61 7.57
C PRO A 345 27.04 -1.30 6.13
N ILE A 346 27.70 -1.95 5.17
CA ILE A 346 27.52 -1.80 3.72
C ILE A 346 26.68 -2.93 3.13
N SER A 347 26.74 -4.10 3.74
CA SER A 347 26.07 -5.31 3.28
C SER A 347 25.87 -6.27 4.45
N ARG A 348 24.86 -7.13 4.37
CA ARG A 348 24.58 -8.15 5.39
C ARG A 348 24.03 -9.44 4.81
N THR A 349 24.42 -10.57 5.39
CA THR A 349 23.73 -11.87 5.22
C THR A 349 23.50 -12.50 6.60
N ARG A 350 22.57 -13.46 6.67
CA ARG A 350 22.23 -14.21 7.89
C ARG A 350 22.94 -15.56 7.90
N LEU A 351 23.24 -16.08 9.09
CA LEU A 351 23.64 -17.46 9.32
C LEU A 351 22.59 -18.10 10.22
N ARG A 352 21.94 -19.13 9.69
CA ARG A 352 20.90 -19.89 10.39
C ARG A 352 21.51 -20.91 11.33
N GLN A 353 20.90 -21.10 12.49
CA GLN A 353 21.23 -22.23 13.34
C GLN A 353 20.46 -23.46 12.88
N MET A 354 21.20 -24.44 12.37
CA MET A 354 20.70 -25.80 12.23
C MET A 354 21.35 -26.68 13.30
N ARG A 355 20.60 -27.62 13.87
CA ARG A 355 21.16 -28.67 14.73
C ARG A 355 20.79 -30.03 14.20
N TYR A 356 21.74 -30.97 14.24
CA TYR A 356 21.47 -32.37 13.97
C TYR A 356 21.62 -33.23 15.23
N TYR A 357 20.98 -34.41 15.20
CA TYR A 357 20.94 -35.32 16.34
C TYR A 357 21.24 -36.75 15.90
N ASP A 358 21.76 -37.55 16.81
CA ASP A 358 22.01 -38.98 16.58
C ASP A 358 20.73 -39.84 16.55
N THR A 359 19.56 -39.23 16.79
CA THR A 359 18.26 -39.88 16.89
C THR A 359 17.17 -39.09 16.17
N ASP A 360 16.16 -39.79 15.68
CA ASP A 360 15.00 -39.18 14.99
C ASP A 360 14.04 -38.47 15.96
N THR A 361 14.19 -38.72 17.27
CA THR A 361 13.33 -38.18 18.34
C THR A 361 14.18 -37.69 19.52
N PRO A 362 14.84 -36.52 19.41
CA PRO A 362 15.61 -35.95 20.50
C PRO A 362 14.68 -35.61 21.69
N LYS A 363 15.19 -35.84 22.91
CA LYS A 363 14.44 -35.53 24.14
C LYS A 363 14.60 -34.08 24.59
N ARG A 364 15.67 -33.45 24.12
CA ARG A 364 16.11 -32.10 24.47
C ARG A 364 16.68 -31.47 23.21
N TRP A 365 16.34 -30.21 22.97
CA TRP A 365 16.77 -29.46 21.79
C TRP A 365 18.18 -28.88 21.92
N ASP A 366 18.77 -28.87 23.12
CA ASP A 366 20.12 -28.40 23.39
C ASP A 366 21.21 -29.48 23.34
N ASP A 367 20.83 -30.75 23.18
CA ASP A 367 21.79 -31.87 23.11
C ASP A 367 22.30 -32.15 21.67
N GLY A 368 21.89 -31.35 20.68
CA GLY A 368 22.26 -31.53 19.26
C GLY A 368 23.54 -30.81 18.85
N THR A 369 24.20 -31.27 17.79
CA THR A 369 25.38 -30.58 17.23
C THR A 369 24.95 -29.41 16.37
N GLU A 370 25.49 -28.23 16.64
CA GLU A 370 25.15 -26.98 15.95
C GLU A 370 25.93 -26.80 14.65
N LEU A 371 25.26 -26.21 13.65
CA LEU A 371 25.81 -25.74 12.40
C LEU A 371 25.30 -24.32 12.13
N ALA A 372 26.21 -23.37 11.94
CA ALA A 372 25.94 -22.06 11.37
C ALA A 372 25.91 -22.20 9.85
N VAL A 373 24.73 -22.03 9.27
CA VAL A 373 24.47 -22.23 7.84
C VAL A 373 24.16 -20.88 7.18
N PRO A 374 25.08 -20.31 6.38
CA PRO A 374 24.86 -18.99 5.76
C PRO A 374 23.73 -18.99 4.73
N GLU A 375 22.89 -17.95 4.79
CA GLU A 375 21.82 -17.68 3.83
C GLU A 375 22.37 -17.11 2.51
N LYS A 376 21.59 -17.29 1.45
CA LYS A 376 21.91 -16.77 0.11
C LYS A 376 21.56 -15.30 -0.07
N ARG A 377 20.60 -14.82 0.72
CA ARG A 377 20.05 -13.48 0.61
C ARG A 377 21.05 -12.46 1.15
N VAL A 378 21.37 -11.47 0.32
CA VAL A 378 22.17 -10.31 0.70
C VAL A 378 21.26 -9.09 0.84
N TYR A 379 21.42 -8.38 1.95
CA TYR A 379 20.80 -7.08 2.20
C TYR A 379 21.85 -5.98 2.08
N GLY A 380 21.46 -4.83 1.52
CA GLY A 380 22.39 -3.74 1.22
C GLY A 380 23.08 -3.87 -0.13
N VAL A 381 24.34 -3.45 -0.20
CA VAL A 381 25.10 -3.49 -1.45
C VAL A 381 25.44 -4.95 -1.78
N GLY A 382 25.06 -5.43 -2.96
CA GLY A 382 25.38 -6.77 -3.43
C GLY A 382 26.85 -6.90 -3.83
N ILE A 383 27.75 -6.99 -2.85
CA ILE A 383 29.20 -7.12 -3.09
C ILE A 383 29.50 -8.56 -3.55
N PRO A 384 30.06 -8.76 -4.76
CA PRO A 384 30.32 -10.09 -5.27
C PRO A 384 31.31 -10.87 -4.40
N GLY A 385 31.00 -12.14 -4.12
CA GLY A 385 31.82 -13.03 -3.29
C GLY A 385 31.62 -12.90 -1.79
N PHE A 386 30.70 -12.05 -1.33
CA PHE A 386 30.44 -11.85 0.10
C PHE A 386 29.92 -13.12 0.78
N VAL A 387 28.80 -13.67 0.30
CA VAL A 387 28.24 -14.92 0.85
C VAL A 387 29.23 -16.07 0.72
N ASP A 388 29.92 -16.20 -0.42
CA ASP A 388 30.93 -17.24 -0.63
C ASP A 388 32.04 -17.19 0.42
N ARG A 389 32.47 -15.98 0.83
CA ARG A 389 33.50 -15.80 1.86
C ARG A 389 33.00 -16.23 3.24
N VAL A 390 31.73 -15.97 3.55
CA VAL A 390 31.07 -16.37 4.81
C VAL A 390 30.86 -17.88 4.83
N VAL A 391 30.38 -18.49 3.73
CA VAL A 391 30.25 -19.95 3.56
C VAL A 391 31.59 -20.65 3.76
N LYS A 392 32.64 -20.14 3.11
CA LYS A 392 33.99 -20.71 3.26
C LYS A 392 34.48 -20.63 4.71
N TRP A 393 34.24 -19.51 5.40
CA TRP A 393 34.59 -19.40 6.83
C TRP A 393 33.79 -20.39 7.68
N ALA A 394 32.49 -20.53 7.42
CA ALA A 394 31.61 -21.44 8.15
C ALA A 394 32.02 -22.91 7.95
N ASP A 395 32.37 -23.32 6.73
CA ASP A 395 32.92 -24.65 6.44
C ASP A 395 34.26 -24.88 7.16
N GLU A 396 35.20 -23.93 7.02
CA GLU A 396 36.55 -24.04 7.58
C GLU A 396 36.57 -24.24 9.09
N ASN A 397 35.63 -23.62 9.80
CA ASN A 397 35.56 -23.62 11.26
C ASN A 397 34.54 -24.62 11.83
N GLN A 398 33.84 -25.40 11.00
CA GLN A 398 32.85 -26.40 11.44
C GLN A 398 33.13 -27.80 10.88
N LYS A 399 34.34 -28.07 10.41
CA LYS A 399 34.72 -29.35 9.77
C LYS A 399 34.41 -30.60 10.59
N GLU A 400 34.60 -30.55 11.90
CA GLU A 400 34.29 -31.69 12.77
C GLU A 400 32.78 -31.94 12.82
N ALA A 401 31.99 -30.89 13.03
CA ALA A 401 30.53 -30.97 13.00
C ALA A 401 29.99 -31.43 11.63
N ILE A 402 30.57 -30.96 10.52
CA ILE A 402 30.19 -31.38 9.16
C ILE A 402 30.54 -32.86 8.92
N ARG A 403 31.72 -33.32 9.37
CA ARG A 403 32.12 -34.72 9.21
C ARG A 403 31.21 -35.68 9.98
N ASP A 404 30.74 -35.26 11.14
CA ASP A 404 30.00 -36.12 12.07
C ASP A 404 28.46 -36.05 11.83
N MET A 405 28.04 -35.47 10.70
CA MET A 405 26.62 -35.44 10.28
C MET A 405 26.02 -36.84 10.17
N PRO A 406 24.72 -37.02 10.51
CA PRO A 406 24.10 -38.33 10.52
C PRO A 406 23.86 -38.85 9.10
N GLU A 407 24.14 -40.13 8.88
CA GLU A 407 23.98 -40.79 7.58
C GLU A 407 22.93 -41.92 7.62
N THR A 408 22.32 -42.20 6.48
CA THR A 408 21.47 -43.37 6.22
C THR A 408 21.72 -43.83 4.79
N ASP A 409 22.11 -45.09 4.61
CA ASP A 409 22.48 -45.65 3.30
C ASP A 409 23.53 -44.81 2.54
N GLU A 410 24.59 -44.35 3.25
CA GLU A 410 25.67 -43.50 2.71
C GLU A 410 25.21 -42.10 2.21
N MET A 411 24.02 -41.66 2.61
CA MET A 411 23.48 -40.31 2.35
C MET A 411 23.27 -39.56 3.66
N VAL A 412 23.48 -38.24 3.69
CA VAL A 412 23.19 -37.43 4.88
C VAL A 412 21.68 -37.44 5.13
N ASN A 413 21.29 -37.80 6.34
CA ASN A 413 19.90 -37.95 6.76
C ASN A 413 19.37 -36.64 7.37
N LEU A 414 18.68 -35.85 6.55
CA LEU A 414 18.08 -34.58 6.91
C LEU A 414 16.89 -34.70 7.86
N ASP A 415 16.27 -35.87 8.03
CA ASP A 415 15.16 -36.05 8.99
C ASP A 415 15.59 -35.88 10.45
N ARG A 416 16.92 -35.87 10.70
CA ARG A 416 17.55 -35.62 11.99
C ARG A 416 18.03 -34.19 12.18
N PHE A 417 17.73 -33.30 11.23
CA PHE A 417 18.11 -31.89 11.29
C PHE A 417 16.90 -31.02 11.63
N TRP A 418 17.13 -30.02 12.46
CA TRP A 418 16.18 -28.97 12.79
C TRP A 418 16.81 -27.59 12.59
N ILE A 419 16.07 -26.66 11.98
CA ILE A 419 16.36 -25.23 12.00
C ILE A 419 15.69 -24.58 13.22
N PHE A 420 16.40 -23.66 13.87
CA PHE A 420 15.99 -22.95 15.09
C PHE A 420 15.88 -21.43 14.84
N GLY A 421 15.29 -20.72 15.81
CA GLY A 421 15.11 -19.27 15.77
C GLY A 421 13.78 -18.86 15.15
N GLY A 422 13.76 -17.69 14.51
CA GLY A 422 12.57 -17.15 13.87
C GLY A 422 12.09 -17.98 12.68
N SER A 423 10.77 -18.12 12.58
CA SER A 423 10.09 -18.99 11.63
C SER A 423 10.20 -18.52 10.19
N TYR A 424 10.40 -17.22 9.97
CA TYR A 424 10.67 -16.64 8.65
C TYR A 424 11.98 -17.13 8.07
N GLU A 425 11.99 -17.52 6.80
CA GLU A 425 13.18 -17.99 6.08
C GLU A 425 13.38 -17.23 4.77
N ASP A 426 14.62 -16.83 4.50
CA ASP A 426 15.01 -16.18 3.24
C ASP A 426 15.12 -17.20 2.11
N THR A 427 15.73 -18.36 2.40
CA THR A 427 15.80 -19.53 1.53
C THR A 427 14.88 -20.61 2.11
N ALA A 428 13.59 -20.49 1.83
CA ALA A 428 12.53 -21.24 2.51
C ALA A 428 12.31 -22.67 2.02
N ASP A 429 11.51 -23.40 2.79
CA ASP A 429 11.04 -24.76 2.51
C ASP A 429 12.14 -25.83 2.50
N GLU A 430 11.71 -27.07 2.31
CA GLU A 430 12.57 -28.26 2.34
C GLU A 430 13.68 -28.21 1.28
N GLU A 431 13.37 -27.69 0.08
CA GLU A 431 14.34 -27.53 -1.00
C GLU A 431 15.38 -26.45 -0.65
N GLY A 432 14.95 -25.31 -0.10
CA GLY A 432 15.85 -24.24 0.28
C GLY A 432 16.82 -24.64 1.39
N ARG A 433 16.31 -25.26 2.46
CA ARG A 433 17.15 -25.75 3.58
C ARG A 433 18.19 -26.78 3.11
N LYS A 434 17.79 -27.65 2.17
CA LYS A 434 18.70 -28.64 1.55
C LYS A 434 19.78 -27.95 0.72
N GLU A 435 19.40 -26.95 -0.08
CA GLU A 435 20.32 -26.18 -0.92
C GLU A 435 21.34 -25.40 -0.08
N LEU A 436 20.94 -24.89 1.09
CA LEU A 436 21.85 -24.24 2.04
C LEU A 436 22.90 -25.20 2.59
N LEU A 437 22.50 -26.41 3.01
CA LEU A 437 23.44 -27.44 3.48
C LEU A 437 24.36 -27.94 2.37
N SER A 438 23.84 -28.12 1.15
CA SER A 438 24.65 -28.43 -0.05
C SER A 438 25.73 -27.37 -0.26
N THR A 439 25.33 -26.09 -0.18
CA THR A 439 26.24 -24.95 -0.35
C THR A 439 27.32 -24.90 0.73
N LEU A 440 26.96 -25.18 2.00
CA LEU A 440 27.90 -25.20 3.11
C LEU A 440 28.92 -26.35 3.01
N THR A 441 28.45 -27.53 2.61
CA THR A 441 29.24 -28.79 2.72
C THR A 441 29.92 -29.22 1.42
N ASP A 442 29.58 -28.60 0.29
CA ASP A 442 29.97 -29.02 -1.06
C ASP A 442 29.55 -30.47 -1.41
N ILE A 443 28.52 -30.99 -0.72
CA ILE A 443 27.91 -32.29 -0.99
C ILE A 443 26.76 -32.10 -1.97
N ASP A 444 26.78 -32.85 -3.08
CA ASP A 444 25.70 -32.81 -4.07
C ASP A 444 24.36 -33.21 -3.42
N GLU A 445 23.29 -32.46 -3.72
CA GLU A 445 21.97 -32.68 -3.14
C GLU A 445 21.42 -34.10 -3.36
N MET A 446 21.89 -34.82 -4.39
CA MET A 446 21.54 -36.23 -4.61
C MET A 446 22.03 -37.18 -3.50
N HIS A 447 22.98 -36.74 -2.67
CA HIS A 447 23.51 -37.46 -1.52
C HIS A 447 22.81 -37.08 -0.21
N PHE A 448 21.67 -36.38 -0.29
CA PHE A 448 20.83 -36.07 0.85
C PHE A 448 19.49 -36.81 0.80
N THR A 449 19.07 -37.34 1.95
CA THR A 449 17.77 -38.00 2.14
C THR A 449 16.99 -37.33 3.27
N GLY A 450 15.66 -37.44 3.28
CA GLY A 450 14.81 -36.79 4.28
C GLY A 450 14.69 -35.28 4.11
N LYS A 451 14.19 -34.61 5.16
CA LYS A 451 13.89 -33.17 5.16
C LYS A 451 14.25 -32.50 6.49
N VAL A 452 14.92 -31.35 6.43
CA VAL A 452 15.20 -30.50 7.60
C VAL A 452 13.89 -29.95 8.15
N ARG A 453 13.62 -30.15 9.44
CA ARG A 453 12.40 -29.66 10.13
C ARG A 453 12.65 -28.31 10.78
N GLN A 454 11.59 -27.63 11.21
CA GLN A 454 11.70 -26.36 11.93
C GLN A 454 11.20 -26.52 13.36
N ASN A 455 11.99 -26.06 14.32
CA ASN A 455 11.57 -25.88 15.70
C ASN A 455 11.16 -24.42 15.89
N ARG A 456 9.93 -24.20 16.38
CA ARG A 456 9.38 -22.86 16.66
C ARG A 456 9.15 -22.63 18.15
N GLU A 457 9.61 -23.50 19.03
CA GLU A 457 9.28 -23.41 20.47
C GLU A 457 9.74 -22.09 21.09
N THR A 458 10.94 -21.61 20.72
CA THR A 458 11.45 -20.31 21.20
C THR A 458 10.59 -19.16 20.71
N GLU A 459 10.24 -19.15 19.43
CA GLU A 459 9.32 -18.15 18.90
C GLU A 459 7.94 -18.31 19.55
N ASP A 460 7.30 -19.46 19.54
CA ASP A 460 5.96 -19.67 20.09
C ASP A 460 5.84 -19.27 21.58
N ALA A 461 6.91 -19.41 22.36
CA ALA A 461 6.98 -18.99 23.77
C ALA A 461 7.03 -17.46 23.99
N LEU A 462 7.41 -16.69 22.96
CA LEU A 462 7.45 -15.24 23.02
C LEU A 462 6.03 -14.64 22.97
N ASP A 463 5.67 -13.83 23.97
CA ASP A 463 4.40 -13.08 23.97
C ASP A 463 4.56 -11.81 23.12
N ALA A 464 3.89 -11.79 21.97
CA ALA A 464 3.95 -10.68 21.01
C ALA A 464 3.54 -9.34 21.65
N ASN A 465 2.71 -9.36 22.69
CA ASN A 465 2.31 -8.16 23.42
C ASN A 465 3.34 -7.73 24.48
N ALA A 466 4.07 -8.67 25.08
CA ALA A 466 5.15 -8.34 26.03
C ALA A 466 6.36 -7.72 25.31
N ILE A 467 6.52 -8.04 24.03
CA ILE A 467 7.69 -7.69 23.23
C ILE A 467 7.56 -6.32 22.56
N SER A 468 6.35 -5.84 22.25
CA SER A 468 6.15 -4.50 21.65
C SER A 468 6.17 -3.33 22.66
N GLY A 469 6.49 -3.59 23.92
CA GLY A 469 6.45 -2.60 25.00
C GLY A 469 5.08 -1.99 25.28
N LEU A 470 5.01 -1.01 26.20
CA LEU A 470 3.75 -0.35 26.55
C LEU A 470 3.13 0.38 25.34
N LEU A 471 3.95 1.07 24.55
CA LEU A 471 3.52 1.84 23.38
C LEU A 471 2.90 0.96 22.30
N GLY A 472 3.55 -0.16 21.94
CA GLY A 472 3.04 -1.08 20.93
C GLY A 472 1.79 -1.84 21.38
N ARG A 473 1.67 -2.16 22.69
CA ARG A 473 0.43 -2.70 23.25
C ARG A 473 -0.73 -1.72 23.13
N TYR A 474 -0.51 -0.47 23.53
CA TYR A 474 -1.54 0.56 23.45
C TYR A 474 -1.93 0.84 22.00
N ARG A 475 -0.97 0.88 21.06
CA ARG A 475 -1.28 1.01 19.63
C ARG A 475 -2.20 -0.10 19.12
N ALA A 476 -1.87 -1.36 19.42
CA ALA A 476 -2.67 -2.49 18.98
C ALA A 476 -4.08 -2.50 19.61
N GLU A 477 -4.17 -2.21 20.91
CA GLU A 477 -5.44 -2.18 21.64
C GLU A 477 -6.32 -1.00 21.20
N VAL A 478 -5.73 0.19 21.04
CA VAL A 478 -6.42 1.38 20.52
C VAL A 478 -6.90 1.17 19.09
N GLU A 479 -6.09 0.57 18.20
CA GLU A 479 -6.51 0.24 16.84
C GLU A 479 -7.69 -0.75 16.84
N GLN A 480 -7.69 -1.73 17.75
CA GLN A 480 -8.82 -2.64 17.89
C GLN A 480 -10.08 -1.91 18.37
N ILE A 481 -9.97 -1.10 19.43
CA ILE A 481 -11.08 -0.29 19.97
C ILE A 481 -11.64 0.65 18.89
N GLU A 482 -10.78 1.37 18.18
CA GLU A 482 -11.18 2.26 17.09
C GLU A 482 -11.97 1.51 16.00
N ASN A 483 -11.48 0.36 15.57
CA ASN A 483 -12.15 -0.47 14.55
C ASN A 483 -13.50 -1.00 15.02
N GLU A 484 -13.61 -1.44 16.27
CA GLU A 484 -14.85 -1.96 16.85
C GLU A 484 -15.91 -0.86 16.96
N TRP A 485 -15.54 0.32 17.47
CA TRP A 485 -16.47 1.43 17.65
C TRP A 485 -16.87 2.10 16.34
N ASN A 486 -15.95 2.30 15.40
CA ASN A 486 -16.29 2.86 14.08
C ASN A 486 -17.22 1.96 13.26
N GLN A 487 -17.29 0.66 13.57
CA GLN A 487 -18.30 -0.26 13.01
C GLN A 487 -19.63 -0.20 13.76
N HIS A 488 -19.63 0.28 15.00
CA HIS A 488 -20.81 0.41 15.86
C HIS A 488 -21.60 1.69 15.58
N TYR A 489 -20.92 2.84 15.47
CA TYR A 489 -21.58 4.13 15.32
C TYR A 489 -22.37 4.27 14.02
N ALA A 490 -23.45 5.06 14.07
CA ALA A 490 -24.26 5.35 12.89
C ALA A 490 -23.80 6.63 12.16
N ALA A 491 -23.41 7.68 12.89
CA ALA A 491 -23.00 8.97 12.33
C ALA A 491 -21.67 9.49 12.89
N VAL A 492 -21.24 9.02 14.06
CA VAL A 492 -19.95 9.34 14.68
C VAL A 492 -18.81 8.51 14.07
N GLY A 493 -17.61 9.08 14.09
CA GLY A 493 -16.36 8.37 13.85
C GLY A 493 -15.26 8.89 14.78
N VAL A 494 -14.43 7.97 15.26
CA VAL A 494 -13.30 8.23 16.16
C VAL A 494 -11.99 7.82 15.51
N SER A 495 -10.90 8.47 15.90
CA SER A 495 -9.54 8.05 15.59
C SER A 495 -8.62 8.38 16.76
N ALA A 496 -7.60 7.56 17.00
CA ALA A 496 -6.65 7.85 18.07
C ALA A 496 -5.20 7.56 17.67
N ASN A 497 -4.30 8.42 18.12
CA ASN A 497 -2.86 8.28 17.95
C ASN A 497 -2.22 7.97 19.30
N VAL A 498 -1.31 7.01 19.33
CA VAL A 498 -0.59 6.63 20.56
C VAL A 498 0.87 7.06 20.45
N GLU A 499 1.30 7.88 21.40
CA GLU A 499 2.62 8.51 21.45
C GLU A 499 3.31 8.23 22.81
N GLY A 500 4.64 8.20 22.80
CA GLY A 500 5.45 8.13 24.02
C GLY A 500 5.80 9.53 24.51
N ASP A 501 6.00 9.69 25.82
CA ASP A 501 6.53 10.91 26.41
C ASP A 501 8.05 10.81 26.72
N ASP A 502 8.67 11.97 26.97
CA ASP A 502 10.11 12.09 27.27
C ASP A 502 10.52 11.42 28.61
N GLU A 503 9.56 10.97 29.43
CA GLU A 503 9.78 10.30 30.72
C GLU A 503 9.46 8.78 30.67
N GLY A 504 9.18 8.23 29.49
CA GLY A 504 8.89 6.81 29.26
C GLY A 504 7.42 6.39 29.51
N GLY A 505 6.52 7.35 29.69
CA GLY A 505 5.08 7.16 29.68
C GLY A 505 4.50 7.10 28.27
N VAL A 506 3.24 6.69 28.16
CA VAL A 506 2.49 6.59 26.90
C VAL A 506 1.17 7.33 27.08
N TYR A 507 0.81 8.13 26.08
CA TYR A 507 -0.50 8.77 26.02
C TYR A 507 -1.17 8.52 24.66
N ILE A 508 -2.48 8.70 24.65
CA ILE A 508 -3.36 8.50 23.51
C ILE A 508 -4.03 9.84 23.23
N GLU A 509 -3.83 10.39 22.03
CA GLU A 509 -4.54 11.58 21.57
C GLU A 509 -5.71 11.15 20.67
N ALA A 510 -6.93 11.45 21.10
CA ALA A 510 -8.14 11.10 20.36
C ALA A 510 -8.70 12.28 19.57
N GLU A 511 -9.32 11.96 18.43
CA GLU A 511 -10.18 12.86 17.67
C GLU A 511 -11.52 12.16 17.42
N ALA A 512 -12.63 12.89 17.55
CA ALA A 512 -13.96 12.39 17.23
C ALA A 512 -14.73 13.40 16.38
N ARG A 513 -15.49 12.89 15.40
CA ARG A 513 -16.33 13.70 14.52
C ARG A 513 -17.70 13.08 14.30
N ILE A 514 -18.71 13.91 14.05
CA ILE A 514 -20.00 13.47 13.55
C ILE A 514 -20.15 13.86 12.08
N THR A 515 -20.84 13.05 11.27
CA THR A 515 -21.07 13.34 9.85
C THR A 515 -22.45 12.91 9.41
N PHE A 516 -23.23 13.88 8.93
CA PHE A 516 -24.54 13.67 8.31
C PHE A 516 -24.41 13.65 6.79
N LYS A 517 -25.15 12.74 6.16
CA LYS A 517 -25.16 12.52 4.71
C LYS A 517 -26.46 13.05 4.13
N TYR A 518 -26.34 13.83 3.07
CA TYR A 518 -27.44 14.38 2.29
C TYR A 518 -27.29 13.96 0.84
N ASP A 519 -28.40 13.61 0.20
CA ASP A 519 -28.40 13.44 -1.26
C ASP A 519 -28.42 14.83 -1.93
N ILE A 520 -27.62 14.98 -2.97
CA ILE A 520 -27.45 16.28 -3.64
C ILE A 520 -28.76 16.81 -4.23
N ASP A 521 -29.68 15.90 -4.57
CA ASP A 521 -30.99 16.20 -5.14
C ASP A 521 -31.98 16.70 -4.06
N GLU A 522 -31.69 16.50 -2.77
CA GLU A 522 -32.47 17.08 -1.66
C GLU A 522 -32.13 18.57 -1.46
N LEU A 523 -30.96 19.01 -1.96
CA LEU A 523 -30.48 20.38 -1.80
C LEU A 523 -30.92 21.26 -2.97
N VAL A 524 -31.62 22.36 -2.67
CA VAL A 524 -32.01 23.38 -3.65
C VAL A 524 -30.76 24.07 -4.24
N ARG A 525 -29.72 24.23 -3.42
CA ARG A 525 -28.38 24.68 -3.81
C ARG A 525 -27.34 24.17 -2.82
N LEU A 526 -26.09 24.02 -3.26
CA LEU A 526 -25.01 23.53 -2.40
C LEU A 526 -24.62 24.58 -1.32
N PRO A 527 -24.60 24.22 -0.03
CA PRO A 527 -24.07 25.07 1.02
C PRO A 527 -22.55 25.23 0.94
N ASN A 528 -22.04 26.38 1.38
CA ASN A 528 -20.59 26.60 1.49
C ASN A 528 -20.09 26.04 2.82
N SER A 529 -18.90 25.44 2.85
CA SER A 529 -18.31 24.95 4.12
C SER A 529 -18.17 26.06 5.16
N TYR A 530 -17.67 27.23 4.76
CA TYR A 530 -17.57 28.41 5.62
C TYR A 530 -18.45 29.54 5.07
N PRO A 531 -19.25 30.23 5.90
CA PRO A 531 -19.47 29.99 7.34
C PRO A 531 -20.58 28.98 7.65
N THR A 532 -21.28 28.45 6.64
CA THR A 532 -22.51 27.65 6.82
C THR A 532 -22.31 26.40 7.67
N GLY A 533 -21.21 25.68 7.49
CA GLY A 533 -20.90 24.50 8.28
C GLY A 533 -20.75 24.86 9.76
N MET A 534 -20.04 25.95 10.07
CA MET A 534 -19.89 26.41 11.45
C MET A 534 -21.23 26.80 12.07
N HIS A 535 -22.00 27.65 11.38
CA HIS A 535 -23.30 28.12 11.88
C HIS A 535 -24.32 26.98 12.06
N ALA A 536 -24.25 25.92 11.24
CA ALA A 536 -25.09 24.74 11.39
C ALA A 536 -24.80 23.95 12.67
N PHE A 537 -23.57 24.00 13.20
CA PHE A 537 -23.22 23.39 14.48
C PHE A 537 -23.32 24.38 15.65
N ASP A 538 -23.28 25.71 15.41
CA ASP A 538 -23.68 26.71 16.40
C ASP A 538 -25.15 26.51 16.83
N SER A 539 -26.06 26.26 15.88
CA SER A 539 -27.48 26.04 16.19
C SER A 539 -27.72 24.81 17.06
N ILE A 540 -26.88 23.77 16.90
CA ILE A 540 -26.85 22.61 17.79
C ILE A 540 -26.34 23.00 19.17
N ASN A 541 -25.23 23.75 19.24
CA ASN A 541 -24.64 24.15 20.51
C ASN A 541 -25.55 25.09 21.33
N ASP A 542 -26.35 25.94 20.67
CA ASP A 542 -27.35 26.80 21.32
C ASP A 542 -28.41 25.99 22.10
N ILE A 543 -28.68 24.76 21.66
CA ILE A 543 -29.68 23.87 22.25
C ILE A 543 -29.05 22.90 23.26
N TRP A 544 -27.86 22.36 22.94
CA TRP A 544 -27.26 21.25 23.69
C TRP A 544 -25.94 21.58 24.42
N GLY A 545 -25.53 22.84 24.46
CA GLY A 545 -24.26 23.27 25.05
C GLY A 545 -23.10 23.15 24.06
N ASP A 546 -21.89 23.55 24.45
CA ASP A 546 -20.68 23.61 23.61
C ASP A 546 -20.05 22.23 23.34
N ILE A 547 -20.87 21.27 22.92
CA ILE A 547 -20.51 19.88 22.64
C ILE A 547 -19.73 19.71 21.33
N PHE A 548 -19.83 20.66 20.40
CA PHE A 548 -19.08 20.68 19.14
C PHE A 548 -18.07 21.84 19.08
N ASP A 549 -16.90 21.58 18.51
CA ASP A 549 -15.93 22.61 18.12
C ASP A 549 -16.34 23.20 16.77
N VAL A 550 -17.18 24.24 16.82
CA VAL A 550 -17.87 24.81 15.64
C VAL A 550 -16.92 25.34 14.57
N ASP A 551 -15.69 25.73 14.93
CA ASP A 551 -14.66 26.16 13.98
C ASP A 551 -14.21 25.04 13.03
N SER A 552 -14.44 23.78 13.42
CA SER A 552 -14.20 22.59 12.60
C SER A 552 -15.37 22.20 11.69
N GLY A 553 -16.50 22.92 11.77
CA GLY A 553 -17.71 22.65 11.00
C GLY A 553 -17.47 22.75 9.50
N PHE A 554 -17.88 21.71 8.76
CA PHE A 554 -17.64 21.62 7.32
C PHE A 554 -18.85 21.16 6.51
N VAL A 555 -18.86 21.58 5.25
CA VAL A 555 -19.76 21.08 4.20
C VAL A 555 -18.93 20.71 2.98
N ASN A 556 -18.91 19.42 2.63
CA ASN A 556 -18.08 18.93 1.53
C ASN A 556 -18.88 18.01 0.60
N LYS A 557 -18.72 18.23 -0.71
CA LYS A 557 -19.22 17.29 -1.72
C LYS A 557 -18.35 16.04 -1.72
N PHE A 558 -18.86 14.96 -1.13
CA PHE A 558 -18.13 13.70 -0.99
C PHE A 558 -18.15 12.89 -2.30
N SER A 559 -19.27 12.92 -3.02
CA SER A 559 -19.45 12.24 -4.30
C SER A 559 -20.30 13.08 -5.26
N ASN A 560 -20.57 12.56 -6.46
CA ASN A 560 -21.47 13.23 -7.39
C ASN A 560 -22.94 13.28 -6.91
N THR A 561 -23.29 12.45 -5.92
CA THR A 561 -24.67 12.30 -5.42
C THR A 561 -24.79 12.67 -3.94
N THR A 562 -23.70 12.81 -3.20
CA THR A 562 -23.73 12.90 -1.74
C THR A 562 -22.91 14.07 -1.22
N VAL A 563 -23.51 14.83 -0.30
CA VAL A 563 -22.89 15.92 0.45
C VAL A 563 -22.79 15.51 1.92
N HIS A 564 -21.63 15.78 2.52
CA HIS A 564 -21.40 15.57 3.95
C HIS A 564 -21.42 16.90 4.68
N VAL A 565 -22.18 16.97 5.77
CA VAL A 565 -22.15 18.06 6.76
C VAL A 565 -21.66 17.46 8.06
N GLY A 566 -20.57 17.98 8.62
CA GLY A 566 -19.93 17.36 9.78
C GLY A 566 -19.12 18.35 10.60
N CYS A 567 -18.76 17.94 11.82
CA CYS A 567 -18.03 18.75 12.78
C CYS A 567 -17.33 17.85 13.80
N ARG A 568 -16.26 18.33 14.43
CA ARG A 568 -15.57 17.63 15.52
C ARG A 568 -16.30 17.86 16.85
N PHE A 569 -16.29 16.83 17.69
CA PHE A 569 -16.72 16.99 19.08
C PHE A 569 -15.69 17.81 19.85
N ASN A 570 -16.18 18.61 20.80
CA ASN A 570 -15.33 19.26 21.79
C ASN A 570 -14.97 18.23 22.87
N LEU A 571 -13.82 17.55 22.72
CA LEU A 571 -13.39 16.49 23.64
C LEU A 571 -12.93 17.02 25.02
N GLU A 572 -12.83 18.33 25.20
CA GLU A 572 -12.57 18.98 26.49
C GLU A 572 -13.86 19.41 27.20
N HIS A 573 -15.03 19.11 26.62
CA HIS A 573 -16.31 19.42 27.23
C HIS A 573 -16.57 18.51 28.46
N PRO A 574 -16.98 19.04 29.63
CA PRO A 574 -17.14 18.27 30.87
C PRO A 574 -18.05 17.03 30.79
N ASP A 575 -19.02 17.04 29.88
CA ASP A 575 -19.94 15.91 29.65
C ASP A 575 -19.43 14.88 28.62
N ILE A 576 -18.28 15.14 27.96
CA ILE A 576 -17.66 14.28 26.95
C ILE A 576 -16.32 13.73 27.47
N GLY A 577 -15.38 14.63 27.78
CA GLY A 577 -14.06 14.31 28.28
C GLY A 577 -13.44 15.53 28.97
N GLU A 578 -12.69 15.32 30.04
CA GLU A 578 -11.91 16.41 30.66
C GLU A 578 -10.66 16.74 29.81
N SER A 579 -10.31 15.89 28.83
CA SER A 579 -9.18 16.06 27.92
C SER A 579 -9.32 15.16 26.67
N ALA A 580 -8.74 15.60 25.55
CA ALA A 580 -8.52 14.76 24.36
C ALA A 580 -7.36 13.75 24.55
N LEU A 581 -6.62 13.84 25.67
CA LEU A 581 -5.51 12.96 26.01
C LEU A 581 -5.96 11.89 27.03
N MET A 582 -5.66 10.64 26.75
CA MET A 582 -5.84 9.50 27.67
C MET A 582 -4.51 8.85 27.99
N TYR A 583 -4.42 8.22 29.16
CA TYR A 583 -3.19 7.57 29.63
C TYR A 583 -3.25 6.04 29.55
N ASP A 584 -4.38 5.48 29.09
CA ASP A 584 -4.56 4.05 28.86
C ASP A 584 -5.71 3.77 27.84
N PRO A 585 -5.71 2.59 27.20
CA PRO A 585 -6.76 2.19 26.25
C PRO A 585 -8.16 2.09 26.86
N ASP A 586 -8.28 1.77 28.14
CA ASP A 586 -9.56 1.75 28.85
C ASP A 586 -10.20 3.16 28.87
N GLY A 587 -9.38 4.20 29.04
CA GLY A 587 -9.79 5.59 28.96
C GLY A 587 -10.27 5.99 27.57
N PHE A 588 -9.60 5.52 26.52
CA PHE A 588 -10.06 5.73 25.14
C PHE A 588 -11.38 4.99 24.86
N ASN A 589 -11.50 3.74 25.33
CA ASN A 589 -12.74 2.98 25.22
C ASN A 589 -13.90 3.64 25.99
N ALA A 590 -13.64 4.19 27.18
CA ALA A 590 -14.62 4.93 27.96
C ALA A 590 -15.11 6.21 27.26
N LEU A 591 -14.21 6.94 26.58
CA LEU A 591 -14.62 8.07 25.72
C LEU A 591 -15.57 7.59 24.63
N CYS A 592 -15.26 6.47 23.98
CA CYS A 592 -16.10 5.90 22.94
C CYS A 592 -17.50 5.54 23.45
N GLU A 593 -17.63 4.95 24.64
CA GLU A 593 -18.93 4.70 25.28
C GLU A 593 -19.75 5.97 25.56
N ILE A 594 -19.09 7.12 25.78
CA ILE A 594 -19.76 8.42 25.94
C ILE A 594 -20.23 8.94 24.58
N LEU A 595 -19.37 8.85 23.56
CA LEU A 595 -19.69 9.26 22.19
C LEU A 595 -20.85 8.44 21.60
N ASP A 596 -20.97 7.16 21.95
CA ASP A 596 -22.11 6.31 21.55
C ASP A 596 -23.45 6.87 22.02
N LYS A 597 -23.51 7.38 23.26
CA LYS A 597 -24.72 8.04 23.80
C LYS A 597 -25.03 9.36 23.09
N LEU A 598 -24.04 10.00 22.47
CA LEU A 598 -24.24 11.18 21.64
C LEU A 598 -24.65 10.79 20.21
N ASP A 599 -24.12 9.69 19.67
CA ASP A 599 -24.58 9.10 18.40
C ASP A 599 -26.05 8.67 18.50
N ASP A 600 -26.52 8.23 19.66
CA ASP A 600 -27.94 7.97 19.93
C ASP A 600 -28.83 9.23 19.79
N LYS A 601 -28.26 10.43 19.92
CA LYS A 601 -28.95 11.72 19.74
C LYS A 601 -28.84 12.27 18.32
N ARG A 602 -28.16 11.55 17.40
CA ARG A 602 -27.89 12.00 16.03
C ARG A 602 -29.13 12.45 15.27
N ASP A 603 -30.29 11.84 15.51
CA ASP A 603 -31.53 12.19 14.80
C ASP A 603 -32.02 13.58 15.23
N GLY A 604 -31.85 13.94 16.51
CA GLY A 604 -32.09 15.30 17.00
C GLY A 604 -31.10 16.28 16.38
N PHE A 605 -29.81 15.98 16.44
CA PHE A 605 -28.75 16.82 15.86
C PHE A 605 -29.00 17.09 14.36
N LYS A 606 -29.37 16.04 13.62
CA LYS A 606 -29.72 16.14 12.20
C LYS A 606 -30.95 17.02 11.99
N ALA A 607 -31.99 16.88 12.82
CA ALA A 607 -33.19 17.70 12.70
C ALA A 607 -32.88 19.21 12.87
N THR A 608 -32.01 19.57 13.82
CA THR A 608 -31.56 20.96 14.01
C THR A 608 -30.78 21.49 12.81
N ILE A 609 -29.91 20.67 12.21
CA ILE A 609 -29.20 21.05 10.98
C ILE A 609 -30.18 21.18 9.81
N ASP A 610 -31.14 20.26 9.68
CA ASP A 610 -32.15 20.29 8.61
C ASP A 610 -32.99 21.58 8.70
N GLU A 611 -33.40 21.97 9.91
CA GLU A 611 -34.09 23.23 10.16
C GLU A 611 -33.26 24.44 9.75
N PHE A 612 -32.00 24.50 10.20
CA PHE A 612 -31.07 25.57 9.81
C PHE A 612 -30.89 25.66 8.29
N LEU A 613 -30.68 24.53 7.62
CA LEU A 613 -30.51 24.48 6.17
C LEU A 613 -31.79 24.88 5.42
N LYS A 614 -32.99 24.59 5.96
CA LYS A 614 -34.26 25.08 5.41
C LYS A 614 -34.40 26.59 5.55
N GLN A 615 -34.10 27.14 6.73
CA GLN A 615 -34.17 28.60 6.98
C GLN A 615 -33.23 29.39 6.05
N GLU A 616 -32.01 28.88 5.83
CA GLU A 616 -31.01 29.48 4.94
C GLU A 616 -31.28 29.21 3.42
N GLY A 617 -32.33 28.45 3.11
CA GLY A 617 -32.75 28.14 1.73
C GLY A 617 -31.77 27.20 1.00
N TYR A 618 -31.16 26.26 1.72
CA TYR A 618 -30.37 25.16 1.17
C TYR A 618 -31.19 23.88 0.99
N LEU A 619 -32.21 23.66 1.83
CA LEU A 619 -33.19 22.57 1.74
C LEU A 619 -34.60 23.10 1.45
N GLU A 620 -35.43 22.28 0.79
CA GLU A 620 -36.85 22.58 0.54
C GLU A 620 -37.67 22.51 1.84
N GLY A 621 -38.72 23.35 1.94
CA GLY A 621 -39.60 23.45 3.12
C GLY A 621 -39.29 24.63 4.04
N GLY A 622 -38.33 25.48 3.66
CA GLY A 622 -38.03 26.72 4.39
C GLY A 622 -39.10 27.79 4.24
N GLU A 623 -39.87 27.79 3.15
CA GLU A 623 -40.89 28.83 2.92
C GLU A 623 -42.09 28.67 3.86
N TYR A 624 -42.46 27.44 4.23
CA TYR A 624 -43.52 27.21 5.21
C TYR A 624 -43.10 27.67 6.61
N ILE A 625 -41.86 27.39 7.02
CA ILE A 625 -41.32 27.86 8.32
C ILE A 625 -41.33 29.40 8.36
N LYS A 626 -40.90 30.06 7.28
CA LYS A 626 -40.98 31.53 7.17
C LYS A 626 -42.41 32.04 7.26
N LEU A 627 -43.35 31.41 6.56
CA LEU A 627 -44.77 31.76 6.63
C LEU A 627 -45.31 31.64 8.06
N ALA A 628 -44.96 30.58 8.79
CA ALA A 628 -45.37 30.40 10.18
C ALA A 628 -44.78 31.50 11.10
N TYR A 629 -43.50 31.86 10.95
CA TYR A 629 -42.91 33.01 11.64
C TYR A 629 -43.60 34.33 11.28
N GLU A 630 -43.94 34.55 10.00
CA GLU A 630 -44.62 35.77 9.55
C GLU A 630 -46.01 35.91 10.19
N ILE A 631 -46.73 34.80 10.37
CA ILE A 631 -48.03 34.73 11.03
C ILE A 631 -47.91 34.93 12.56
N GLU A 632 -46.87 34.40 13.20
CA GLU A 632 -46.67 34.46 14.66
C GLU A 632 -46.10 35.80 15.15
N ASP A 633 -45.00 36.26 14.54
CA ASP A 633 -44.14 37.31 15.10
C ASP A 633 -44.34 38.71 14.48
N THR A 634 -44.95 38.80 13.30
CA THR A 634 -45.22 40.06 12.59
C THR A 634 -46.72 40.27 12.38
N PRO A 635 -47.20 41.52 12.16
CA PRO A 635 -48.54 41.71 11.64
C PRO A 635 -48.56 41.15 10.22
N PHE A 636 -48.98 39.90 10.06
CA PHE A 636 -49.29 39.33 8.76
C PHE A 636 -50.40 40.18 8.13
N GLU A 637 -50.03 41.00 7.14
CA GLU A 637 -50.94 41.99 6.53
C GLU A 637 -51.85 41.30 5.52
N SER A 638 -52.85 40.58 6.02
CA SER A 638 -53.99 40.10 5.24
C SER A 638 -55.26 40.82 5.69
N TYR A 639 -55.97 41.43 4.74
CA TYR A 639 -57.13 42.28 5.03
C TYR A 639 -58.46 41.53 4.91
N GLU A 640 -58.59 40.64 3.93
CA GLU A 640 -59.83 39.95 3.61
C GLU A 640 -59.82 38.46 3.98
N TRP A 641 -58.64 37.87 4.17
CA TRP A 641 -58.50 36.47 4.58
C TRP A 641 -58.28 36.34 6.10
N ASP A 642 -59.00 35.43 6.73
CA ASP A 642 -58.72 34.98 8.11
C ASP A 642 -57.64 33.91 8.04
N VAL A 643 -56.37 34.33 8.17
CA VAL A 643 -55.20 33.46 8.13
C VAL A 643 -54.82 33.00 9.53
N ARG A 644 -54.66 31.68 9.68
CA ARG A 644 -54.31 31.03 10.94
C ARG A 644 -53.31 29.92 10.70
N TYR A 645 -52.60 29.56 11.76
CA TYR A 645 -51.77 28.36 11.83
C TYR A 645 -52.09 27.57 13.11
N ASP A 646 -51.47 26.42 13.28
CA ASP A 646 -51.74 25.50 14.39
C ASP A 646 -51.24 25.99 15.76
N GLY A 647 -50.39 27.01 15.82
CA GLY A 647 -49.92 27.63 17.06
C GLY A 647 -48.74 26.92 17.73
N GLU A 648 -48.15 25.93 17.06
CA GLU A 648 -46.87 25.35 17.46
C GLU A 648 -45.72 26.31 17.11
N HIS A 649 -44.54 26.15 17.74
CA HIS A 649 -43.37 26.95 17.39
C HIS A 649 -43.07 26.82 15.89
N PRO A 650 -42.71 27.86 15.12
CA PRO A 650 -42.75 27.83 13.64
C PRO A 650 -41.99 26.68 12.92
N PRO A 651 -40.85 26.18 13.43
CA PRO A 651 -40.20 24.95 12.99
C PRO A 651 -40.97 23.64 13.25
N GLU A 652 -41.82 23.62 14.26
CA GLU A 652 -42.68 22.50 14.67
C GLU A 652 -44.12 22.62 14.12
N SER A 653 -44.48 23.79 13.56
CA SER A 653 -45.74 24.05 12.87
C SER A 653 -45.91 23.09 11.68
N TYR A 654 -47.11 22.54 11.53
CA TYR A 654 -47.45 21.59 10.48
C TYR A 654 -48.46 22.13 9.48
N GLU A 655 -49.48 22.90 9.91
CA GLU A 655 -50.50 23.42 9.00
C GLU A 655 -50.86 24.90 9.18
N ALA A 656 -51.16 25.56 8.06
CA ALA A 656 -51.73 26.90 8.02
C ALA A 656 -52.97 26.93 7.12
N THR A 657 -53.95 27.77 7.47
CA THR A 657 -55.26 27.85 6.85
C THR A 657 -55.64 29.29 6.57
N ALA A 658 -56.36 29.53 5.48
CA ALA A 658 -56.87 30.84 5.11
C ALA A 658 -58.35 30.74 4.74
N ALA A 659 -59.20 31.46 5.45
CA ALA A 659 -60.64 31.44 5.24
C ALA A 659 -61.16 32.78 4.68
N VAL A 660 -62.08 32.69 3.73
CA VAL A 660 -62.81 33.84 3.18
C VAL A 660 -64.32 33.53 3.16
N SER A 661 -65.14 34.50 3.55
CA SER A 661 -66.60 34.42 3.52
C SER A 661 -67.21 35.35 2.49
N HIS A 662 -68.28 34.92 1.83
CA HIS A 662 -69.10 35.77 0.95
C HIS A 662 -70.58 35.46 1.11
N ASP A 663 -71.40 36.52 1.27
CA ASP A 663 -72.85 36.41 1.45
C ASP A 663 -73.60 36.39 0.11
N PHE A 664 -74.52 35.44 -0.05
CA PHE A 664 -75.41 35.33 -1.20
C PHE A 664 -76.87 35.53 -0.80
N ASN A 665 -77.53 36.50 -1.44
CA ASN A 665 -78.96 36.69 -1.29
C ASN A 665 -79.75 35.87 -2.33
N ALA A 666 -80.43 34.81 -1.89
CA ALA A 666 -81.20 33.93 -2.78
C ALA A 666 -82.28 34.69 -3.58
N LYS A 667 -82.90 35.71 -2.98
CA LYS A 667 -83.98 36.49 -3.58
C LYS A 667 -83.46 37.43 -4.66
N GLU A 668 -82.32 38.07 -4.45
CA GLU A 668 -81.67 38.91 -5.45
C GLU A 668 -81.19 38.10 -6.66
N LEU A 669 -80.73 36.86 -6.41
CA LEU A 669 -80.36 35.92 -7.46
C LEU A 669 -81.55 35.23 -8.15
N GLY A 670 -82.78 35.46 -7.68
CA GLY A 670 -84.00 34.87 -8.24
C GLY A 670 -84.13 33.35 -8.03
N LEU A 671 -83.55 32.82 -6.95
CA LEU A 671 -83.50 31.39 -6.63
C LEU A 671 -84.31 31.03 -5.37
N ASP A 672 -84.77 29.77 -5.32
CA ASP A 672 -85.20 29.17 -4.04
C ASP A 672 -83.94 28.91 -3.18
N PRO A 673 -83.92 29.29 -1.89
CA PRO A 673 -82.76 29.08 -1.01
C PRO A 673 -82.22 27.64 -1.02
N ARG A 674 -83.08 26.62 -1.16
CA ARG A 674 -82.66 25.21 -1.24
C ARG A 674 -81.82 24.92 -2.48
N ILE A 675 -82.10 25.61 -3.59
CA ILE A 675 -81.36 25.47 -4.84
C ILE A 675 -80.00 26.17 -4.71
N LEU A 676 -79.93 27.29 -4.00
CA LEU A 676 -78.68 27.99 -3.71
C LEU A 676 -77.75 27.14 -2.83
N PHE A 677 -78.26 26.53 -1.75
CA PHE A 677 -77.49 25.55 -0.96
C PHE A 677 -76.98 24.39 -1.81
N GLN A 678 -77.81 23.82 -2.69
CA GLN A 678 -77.37 22.76 -3.60
C GLN A 678 -76.26 23.18 -4.58
N ILE A 679 -76.21 24.45 -4.98
CA ILE A 679 -75.10 24.99 -5.78
C ILE A 679 -73.86 25.07 -4.91
N LEU A 680 -73.94 25.76 -3.78
CA LEU A 680 -72.80 26.06 -2.92
C LEU A 680 -72.15 24.80 -2.33
N ASP A 681 -72.94 23.77 -2.03
CA ASP A 681 -72.43 22.48 -1.52
C ASP A 681 -71.86 21.57 -2.63
N SER A 682 -72.07 21.92 -3.91
CA SER A 682 -71.63 21.07 -5.02
C SER A 682 -70.10 21.06 -5.15
N ARG A 683 -69.55 19.89 -5.52
CA ARG A 683 -68.12 19.75 -5.85
C ARG A 683 -67.70 20.72 -6.97
N ASP A 684 -68.58 20.81 -7.94
CA ASP A 684 -68.52 21.65 -9.10
C ASP A 684 -68.32 23.14 -8.77
N TRP A 685 -69.14 23.68 -7.86
CA TRP A 685 -68.97 25.02 -7.32
C TRP A 685 -67.61 25.20 -6.68
N ARG A 686 -67.24 24.29 -5.77
CA ARG A 686 -65.96 24.32 -5.05
C ARG A 686 -64.75 24.36 -6.00
N LEU A 687 -64.78 23.58 -7.08
CA LEU A 687 -63.71 23.58 -8.07
C LEU A 687 -63.66 24.90 -8.85
N ALA A 688 -64.81 25.41 -9.29
CA ALA A 688 -64.88 26.64 -10.08
C ALA A 688 -64.43 27.87 -9.27
N ILE A 689 -64.91 27.99 -8.02
CA ILE A 689 -64.53 29.12 -7.17
C ILE A 689 -63.07 29.04 -6.75
N ARG A 690 -62.53 27.85 -6.47
CA ARG A 690 -61.09 27.68 -6.23
C ARG A 690 -60.25 28.13 -7.43
N THR A 691 -60.59 27.66 -8.63
CA THR A 691 -59.83 28.05 -9.83
C THR A 691 -59.89 29.55 -10.07
N ALA A 692 -61.05 30.17 -9.85
CA ALA A 692 -61.21 31.61 -10.07
C ALA A 692 -60.45 32.45 -9.03
N LEU A 693 -60.47 32.07 -7.75
CA LEU A 693 -59.75 32.77 -6.69
C LEU A 693 -58.22 32.64 -6.85
N LEU A 694 -57.72 31.49 -7.29
CA LEU A 694 -56.28 31.27 -7.45
C LEU A 694 -55.69 31.91 -8.71
N ALA A 695 -56.50 32.23 -9.72
CA ALA A 695 -56.01 32.58 -11.06
C ALA A 695 -55.02 33.75 -11.08
N SER A 696 -55.34 34.85 -10.38
CA SER A 696 -54.47 36.04 -10.36
C SER A 696 -53.16 35.78 -9.62
N ALA A 697 -53.22 35.07 -8.49
CA ALA A 697 -52.02 34.72 -7.70
C ALA A 697 -51.12 33.73 -8.47
N GLN A 698 -51.71 32.75 -9.15
CA GLN A 698 -50.99 31.81 -10.02
C GLN A 698 -50.28 32.53 -11.18
N GLU A 699 -50.93 33.52 -11.80
CA GLU A 699 -50.33 34.34 -12.86
C GLU A 699 -49.18 35.21 -12.34
N ALA A 700 -49.33 35.81 -11.15
CA ALA A 700 -48.32 36.68 -10.55
C ALA A 700 -47.00 35.94 -10.27
N ILE A 701 -47.05 34.72 -9.71
CA ILE A 701 -45.86 33.95 -9.37
C ILE A 701 -45.47 32.91 -10.43
N GLY A 702 -46.26 32.75 -11.49
CA GLY A 702 -45.99 31.85 -12.61
C GLY A 702 -46.07 30.36 -12.26
N THR A 703 -47.01 29.95 -11.41
CA THR A 703 -47.17 28.55 -10.97
C THR A 703 -48.44 27.88 -11.50
N GLU A 704 -48.39 26.56 -11.68
CA GLU A 704 -49.57 25.73 -12.01
C GLU A 704 -50.15 25.01 -10.77
N TYR A 705 -49.53 25.15 -9.58
CA TYR A 705 -50.01 24.52 -8.35
C TYR A 705 -51.39 25.04 -7.93
N HIS A 706 -52.19 24.20 -7.30
CA HIS A 706 -53.47 24.60 -6.67
C HIS A 706 -53.41 24.43 -5.15
N LEU A 707 -54.14 25.25 -4.41
CA LEU A 707 -54.33 25.06 -2.97
C LEU A 707 -55.42 24.04 -2.65
N ASP A 708 -55.24 23.29 -1.58
CA ASP A 708 -56.23 22.32 -1.13
C ASP A 708 -57.34 23.01 -0.34
N ILE A 709 -58.59 22.62 -0.63
CA ILE A 709 -59.75 23.08 0.12
C ILE A 709 -59.87 22.20 1.35
N GLU A 710 -59.60 22.76 2.52
CA GLU A 710 -59.83 22.09 3.80
C GLU A 710 -61.32 21.98 4.08
N SER A 711 -62.03 23.10 3.92
CA SER A 711 -63.45 23.18 4.20
C SER A 711 -64.16 24.17 3.29
N ALA A 712 -65.43 23.89 3.00
CA ALA A 712 -66.31 24.76 2.24
C ALA A 712 -67.72 24.56 2.79
N LYS A 713 -68.33 25.62 3.33
CA LYS A 713 -69.59 25.53 4.07
C LYS A 713 -70.51 26.68 3.70
N ALA A 714 -71.75 26.37 3.37
CA ALA A 714 -72.84 27.33 3.28
C ALA A 714 -73.68 27.26 4.57
N VAL A 715 -73.93 28.40 5.20
CA VAL A 715 -74.74 28.50 6.42
C VAL A 715 -75.83 29.55 6.22
N ASP A 716 -77.03 29.27 6.73
CA ASP A 716 -78.12 30.24 6.75
C ASP A 716 -77.80 31.33 7.79
N SER A 717 -77.58 32.57 7.33
CA SER A 717 -77.28 33.73 8.17
C SER A 717 -78.50 34.65 8.35
N GLY A 718 -79.70 34.21 7.96
CA GLY A 718 -80.96 34.93 8.14
C GLY A 718 -81.60 35.36 6.81
N GLU A 719 -81.30 36.59 6.35
CA GLU A 719 -81.77 37.05 5.02
C GLU A 719 -80.85 36.58 3.87
N ASP A 720 -79.62 36.19 4.19
CA ASP A 720 -78.58 35.74 3.26
C ASP A 720 -78.08 34.33 3.60
N ILE A 721 -77.35 33.72 2.66
CA ILE A 721 -76.59 32.47 2.87
C ILE A 721 -75.11 32.83 2.81
N GLU A 722 -74.42 32.70 3.94
CA GLU A 722 -72.98 32.90 4.03
C GLU A 722 -72.26 31.66 3.51
N TYR A 723 -71.35 31.84 2.57
CA TYR A 723 -70.46 30.77 2.09
C TYR A 723 -69.03 31.05 2.51
N THR A 724 -68.46 30.16 3.33
CA THR A 724 -67.05 30.21 3.75
C THR A 724 -66.25 29.15 3.01
N LEU A 725 -65.12 29.56 2.43
CA LEU A 725 -64.12 28.69 1.82
C LEU A 725 -62.81 28.78 2.60
N THR A 726 -62.25 27.64 2.98
CA THR A 726 -60.97 27.55 3.69
C THR A 726 -59.96 26.76 2.86
N PHE A 727 -58.84 27.41 2.54
CA PHE A 727 -57.67 26.74 1.97
C PHE A 727 -56.71 26.30 3.07
N ARG A 728 -55.94 25.24 2.80
CA ARG A 728 -54.89 24.75 3.70
C ARG A 728 -53.58 24.49 2.95
N ILE A 729 -52.48 24.79 3.65
CA ILE A 729 -51.12 24.44 3.30
C ILE A 729 -50.46 23.75 4.52
N THR A 730 -49.51 22.87 4.26
CA THR A 730 -48.77 22.11 5.28
C THR A 730 -47.26 22.24 5.10
N SER A 731 -46.50 21.87 6.13
CA SER A 731 -45.03 21.82 6.06
C SER A 731 -44.48 20.85 5.00
N ASP A 732 -45.31 19.90 4.55
CA ASP A 732 -44.96 18.91 3.50
C ASP A 732 -45.20 19.45 2.08
N ASP A 733 -45.80 20.64 1.95
CA ASP A 733 -46.08 21.21 0.64
C ASP A 733 -44.85 21.86 0.01
N PRO A 734 -44.69 21.75 -1.33
CA PRO A 734 -43.58 22.39 -2.03
C PRO A 734 -43.54 23.91 -1.78
N ASP A 735 -42.34 24.47 -1.70
CA ASP A 735 -42.12 25.90 -1.44
C ASP A 735 -42.89 26.81 -2.42
N GLU A 736 -43.05 26.41 -3.68
CA GLU A 736 -43.87 27.14 -4.68
C GLU A 736 -45.36 27.18 -4.31
N ARG A 737 -45.88 26.12 -3.70
CA ARG A 737 -47.27 26.03 -3.25
C ARG A 737 -47.51 26.90 -2.01
N VAL A 738 -46.53 26.98 -1.12
CA VAL A 738 -46.55 27.88 0.04
C VAL A 738 -46.53 29.35 -0.41
N LYS A 739 -45.68 29.68 -1.39
CA LYS A 739 -45.67 31.03 -2.00
C LYS A 739 -47.01 31.41 -2.63
N LEU A 740 -47.69 30.46 -3.29
CA LEU A 740 -49.04 30.68 -3.80
C LEU A 740 -50.04 30.99 -2.70
N PHE A 741 -49.96 30.26 -1.58
CA PHE A 741 -50.81 30.49 -0.41
C PHE A 741 -50.59 31.90 0.15
N ARG A 742 -49.32 32.29 0.37
CA ARG A 742 -48.96 33.63 0.83
C ARG A 742 -49.49 34.71 -0.11
N GLU A 743 -49.19 34.59 -1.41
CA GLU A 743 -49.61 35.56 -2.42
C GLU A 743 -51.13 35.75 -2.49
N LEU A 744 -51.90 34.65 -2.44
CA LEU A 744 -53.35 34.71 -2.39
C LEU A 744 -53.86 35.52 -1.19
N THR A 745 -53.23 35.35 -0.03
CA THR A 745 -53.69 35.93 1.23
C THR A 745 -53.22 37.36 1.48
N THR A 746 -52.07 37.76 0.93
CA THR A 746 -51.52 39.12 1.12
C THR A 746 -51.77 40.04 -0.07
N GLY A 747 -52.04 39.48 -1.26
CA GLY A 747 -52.29 40.26 -2.48
C GLY A 747 -51.13 41.21 -2.84
N GLU A 748 -49.88 40.79 -2.59
CA GLU A 748 -48.72 41.67 -2.76
C GLU A 748 -48.51 42.03 -4.25
N ASP A 749 -48.64 41.02 -5.13
CA ASP A 749 -48.56 41.15 -6.58
C ASP A 749 -49.86 40.72 -7.29
N SER A 750 -50.91 40.40 -6.53
CA SER A 750 -52.22 39.96 -7.01
C SER A 750 -53.38 40.73 -6.38
N ASP A 751 -54.50 40.78 -7.09
CA ASP A 751 -55.68 41.56 -6.70
C ASP A 751 -56.58 40.83 -5.66
N MET A 752 -56.08 39.75 -5.01
CA MET A 752 -56.91 38.75 -4.29
C MET A 752 -57.00 38.91 -2.77
N ASP A 753 -56.45 39.99 -2.21
CA ASP A 753 -56.71 40.46 -0.83
C ASP A 753 -57.52 41.78 -0.81
N ASP A 754 -58.24 42.06 -1.90
CA ASP A 754 -59.15 43.21 -2.04
C ASP A 754 -60.63 42.75 -2.03
N ALA A 755 -61.43 43.37 -1.15
CA ALA A 755 -62.84 43.03 -0.94
C ALA A 755 -63.67 43.08 -2.24
N ASP A 756 -63.45 44.09 -3.09
CA ASP A 756 -64.24 44.29 -4.32
C ASP A 756 -63.88 43.23 -5.36
N ASN A 757 -62.61 42.85 -5.45
CA ASN A 757 -62.13 41.81 -6.36
C ASN A 757 -62.59 40.41 -5.95
N ILE A 758 -62.46 40.05 -4.66
CA ILE A 758 -62.96 38.80 -4.11
C ILE A 758 -64.47 38.69 -4.37
N LYS A 759 -65.23 39.75 -4.03
CA LYS A 759 -66.66 39.83 -4.29
C LYS A 759 -67.00 39.69 -5.77
N ALA A 760 -66.22 40.31 -6.66
CA ALA A 760 -66.41 40.18 -8.10
C ALA A 760 -66.20 38.73 -8.55
N VAL A 761 -65.18 38.04 -8.05
CA VAL A 761 -64.92 36.62 -8.33
C VAL A 761 -66.10 35.75 -7.91
N PHE A 762 -66.56 35.84 -6.65
CA PHE A 762 -67.70 35.08 -6.15
C PHE A 762 -68.98 35.31 -6.97
N ASN A 763 -69.29 36.58 -7.28
CA ASN A 763 -70.47 36.93 -8.05
C ASN A 763 -70.38 36.49 -9.52
N ASN A 764 -69.20 36.59 -10.14
CA ASN A 764 -68.98 36.18 -11.52
C ASN A 764 -69.13 34.66 -11.67
N VAL A 765 -68.53 33.89 -10.76
CA VAL A 765 -68.68 32.43 -10.75
C VAL A 765 -70.15 32.06 -10.51
N MET A 766 -70.85 32.71 -9.58
CA MET A 766 -72.29 32.50 -9.36
C MET A 766 -73.11 32.79 -10.62
N ALA A 767 -72.87 33.92 -11.28
CA ALA A 767 -73.55 34.29 -12.52
C ALA A 767 -73.33 33.25 -13.62
N GLN A 768 -72.13 32.68 -13.74
CA GLN A 768 -71.84 31.60 -14.70
C GLN A 768 -72.65 30.32 -14.41
N PHE A 769 -72.80 29.93 -13.13
CA PHE A 769 -73.61 28.78 -12.73
C PHE A 769 -75.10 28.99 -12.97
N LEU A 770 -75.61 30.20 -12.75
CA LEU A 770 -77.00 30.53 -13.04
C LEU A 770 -77.27 30.56 -14.55
N ASN A 771 -76.33 31.10 -15.31
CA ASN A 771 -76.39 31.13 -16.77
C ASN A 771 -76.33 29.72 -17.38
N SER A 772 -75.47 28.82 -16.88
CA SER A 772 -75.36 27.44 -17.37
C SER A 772 -76.63 26.60 -17.13
N ARG A 773 -77.44 26.99 -16.13
CA ARG A 773 -78.75 26.38 -15.82
C ARG A 773 -79.89 26.89 -16.71
N GLN A 774 -79.67 27.94 -17.49
CA GLN A 774 -80.66 28.39 -18.47
C GLN A 774 -80.67 27.47 -19.71
N PRO A 775 -81.82 27.33 -20.40
CA PRO A 775 -81.89 26.65 -21.69
C PRO A 775 -80.83 27.20 -22.66
N SER A 776 -80.24 26.33 -23.48
CA SER A 776 -79.11 26.66 -24.36
C SER A 776 -79.31 27.88 -25.28
N HIS A 777 -80.56 28.25 -25.58
CA HIS A 777 -80.91 29.41 -26.39
C HIS A 777 -81.01 30.74 -25.62
N MET A 778 -80.92 30.71 -24.28
CA MET A 778 -80.93 31.89 -23.39
C MET A 778 -79.60 32.10 -22.65
N GLN A 779 -78.63 31.18 -22.81
CA GLN A 779 -77.30 31.31 -22.22
C GLN A 779 -76.55 32.50 -22.84
N GLN A 780 -76.03 33.41 -22.03
CA GLN A 780 -75.14 34.49 -22.44
C GLN A 780 -73.68 34.01 -22.48
N ASN A 781 -72.83 34.53 -23.38
CA ASN A 781 -71.40 34.22 -23.37
C ASN A 781 -70.71 35.02 -22.26
N LEU A 782 -70.56 34.41 -21.09
CA LEU A 782 -69.76 34.91 -19.98
C LEU A 782 -68.50 34.03 -19.93
N ASP A 783 -67.34 34.65 -20.16
CA ASP A 783 -65.96 34.09 -20.19
C ASP A 783 -65.79 32.63 -20.68
N GLU A 784 -65.29 32.45 -21.90
CA GLU A 784 -65.18 31.13 -22.56
C GLU A 784 -64.18 30.15 -21.90
N SER A 785 -63.26 30.66 -21.07
CA SER A 785 -62.19 29.85 -20.44
C SER A 785 -62.74 28.86 -19.39
N ILE A 786 -63.69 29.30 -18.56
CA ILE A 786 -64.32 28.47 -17.51
C ILE A 786 -65.45 27.60 -18.08
N VAL A 787 -66.17 28.11 -19.09
CA VAL A 787 -67.33 27.42 -19.71
C VAL A 787 -66.94 26.15 -20.49
N ARG A 788 -65.74 26.10 -21.10
CA ARG A 788 -65.28 24.91 -21.86
C ARG A 788 -64.98 23.70 -20.97
N THR A 789 -64.39 23.92 -19.80
CA THR A 789 -64.03 22.86 -18.84
C THR A 789 -65.27 22.16 -18.30
N TRP A 790 -66.36 22.91 -18.16
CA TRP A 790 -67.63 22.47 -17.61
C TRP A 790 -68.50 21.62 -18.55
N LYS A 791 -68.60 22.02 -19.83
CA LYS A 791 -69.37 21.24 -20.82
C LYS A 791 -68.75 19.88 -21.15
N GLY A 792 -67.45 19.70 -20.88
CA GLY A 792 -66.76 18.41 -21.05
C GLY A 792 -67.07 17.38 -19.96
N PHE A 793 -67.43 17.82 -18.75
CA PHE A 793 -67.62 16.93 -17.59
C PHE A 793 -69.05 16.39 -17.46
N LEU A 794 -70.07 17.19 -17.82
CA LEU A 794 -71.47 16.76 -17.87
C LEU A 794 -71.84 15.99 -19.16
N GLY A 795 -70.88 15.82 -20.09
CA GLY A 795 -71.01 15.09 -21.34
C GLY A 795 -70.45 13.66 -21.32
N ARG A 796 -70.30 13.04 -20.14
CA ARG A 796 -69.98 11.62 -19.96
C ARG A 796 -70.92 10.94 -19.00
#